data_AF-A0A3D1ISZ0-F1
#
_entry.id   AF-A0A3D1ISZ0-F1
#
_cell.length_a   1.000
_cell.length_b   1.000
_cell.length_c   1.000
_cell.angle_alpha   90.00
_cell.angle_beta   90.00
_cell.angle_gamma   90.00
#
_symmetry.space_group_name_H-M   'P 1'
#
loop_
_entity.id
_entity.type
_entity.pdbx_description
1 polymer ?
#
loop_
_entity_poly.entity_id
_entity_poly.type
_entity_poly.pdbx_seq_one_letter_code
_entity_poly.pdbx_strand_id
1 'polypeptide(L)'
;MKKILTLALTLGFAIGALAAPKKVVMIAGPQSHGPLSHEHRAGIMLLAKCLKEGAADLVQPTVVTNGFPKDSSVFKGVDAVVIYSDGGGRHPALQGNNLELLSKLMDKGTGLLTIHYAVEPTTAKGNKEFTAWQGGCFETHWSVNPHWVANFKKLPKHPITNGVKPFQANDEWYFHMRFAKDMKGVTPILSDVAPAETMKRGDGAHSGNPHVRKSVAAGDPQHVAWAFERPNGGRGFGFTGGHNHLNWGNNDYRKTVLNAIVWVAQAEVPAAGVPSKLTEKDLYANLDNKGRKPKPRSNLGPKAGSAFTSKSPKPIVSSKVLTKANPEATLTANLKGAKELHLVVTDGGNGYSCDWADWVEPKLIDASGNETKLTAIRWQHAASGFGNVQVNKNCGGKPLRVNGNLMEFGIGTHANSIITYRLPKEHPYVKIVTGVGLDNGGTDQGACGNVSSAQFHIFIQQPRFLAVASAAGNAAPASRDPEDAVKNLDVHEALQAEVFAAEPMMLSPSNIDIDHRGRVWVAEIINYRGHRNKRQEGDRILILEDTDGDGKADAKKVFYQGRDIDSPHGVCVLGTVDGKNTKVIIAAGDKVQVFTDVDGDDKPDKKETLFSGIAGSQHDHGIHDFMFGPDGRLYFNFGNSGRQLKDKDGKPIVDLAGNEVNDRRNPYQQGMVFRCYLDGSGLETLGWNFRNNWMVTIDSFGTLWQSDNDDDGNRAVRINYVMEYGNYGFRSEITGGGWRDKRTNMEKTIPERHWHLNDPGVIPNLLLTGAGSPTGICIYEGTLLPKVFHGQMIHCDAGPSIVRAYPVKRSGAGYSAEIVNILDGAQKDRWFRPSDVQVAPDGSLIVADWYDPGVGGHRMGDLDRGRLFRVTPKGHKGYKLPKLDFKSIDGLISAIQNPNNSVKYIAWMGLHKRQNDAKPALLKLAQHQNPRMRARALWLLSQIKDNQADTVALATKDKDDNIRGMALRLARQHKLDVLPLIREFADDDSALVRRECLIALRHHQSDEAPALWAKLANAHDGKDRWYLEALGLAADKQENKFFDAWVKGAKLNTAAGRDIVWRNRGTHGAKYLADIILDRNTLEAEKPRYLRALDFIPKSKEKDDALARIALGAF
;
A
#
# COMPACT_ATOMS: atom_id res chain seq x y z
N MET A 1 12.96 72.04 -41.51
CA MET A 1 13.14 71.67 -42.94
C MET A 1 13.57 70.21 -42.96
N LYS A 2 12.77 69.24 -43.45
CA LYS A 2 12.76 68.72 -44.84
C LYS A 2 14.20 68.56 -45.37
N LYS A 3 14.67 67.46 -45.97
CA LYS A 3 14.13 66.16 -46.43
C LYS A 3 15.31 65.46 -47.15
N ILE A 4 15.29 64.13 -47.24
CA ILE A 4 15.59 63.31 -48.46
C ILE A 4 17.08 63.00 -48.85
N LEU A 5 17.48 61.73 -48.58
CA LEU A 5 17.55 60.57 -49.51
C LEU A 5 18.87 60.17 -50.23
N THR A 6 19.22 58.88 -50.04
CA THR A 6 19.86 57.88 -50.97
C THR A 6 21.32 58.06 -51.40
N LEU A 7 22.18 57.04 -51.57
CA LEU A 7 22.18 55.57 -51.46
C LEU A 7 23.66 55.11 -51.64
N ALA A 8 24.11 54.05 -50.96
CA ALA A 8 24.84 52.88 -51.53
C ALA A 8 25.78 52.17 -50.53
N LEU A 9 25.52 50.87 -50.42
CA LEU A 9 26.15 49.80 -49.64
C LEU A 9 27.68 49.69 -49.71
N THR A 10 28.28 49.39 -48.56
CA THR A 10 29.14 48.20 -48.36
C THR A 10 28.95 47.67 -46.95
N LEU A 11 28.19 46.57 -46.80
CA LEU A 11 28.06 45.79 -45.57
C LEU A 11 29.12 44.69 -45.58
N GLY A 12 30.14 44.81 -44.73
CA GLY A 12 31.05 43.71 -44.42
C GLY A 12 30.40 42.77 -43.42
N PHE A 13 29.91 41.62 -43.89
CA PHE A 13 29.50 40.50 -43.04
C PHE A 13 30.73 39.83 -42.44
N ALA A 14 31.03 40.09 -41.16
CA ALA A 14 31.81 39.16 -40.35
C ALA A 14 30.85 38.14 -39.74
N ILE A 15 30.59 37.06 -40.47
CA ILE A 15 29.91 35.87 -39.96
C ILE A 15 30.87 35.22 -38.97
N GLY A 16 30.70 35.48 -37.68
CA GLY A 16 31.30 34.63 -36.64
C GLY A 16 30.69 33.24 -36.77
N ALA A 17 31.47 32.25 -37.19
CA ALA A 17 31.02 30.86 -37.21
C ALA A 17 30.60 30.47 -35.78
N LEU A 18 29.31 30.22 -35.57
CA LEU A 18 28.81 29.62 -34.34
C LEU A 18 29.52 28.27 -34.16
N ALA A 19 30.30 28.13 -33.09
CA ALA A 19 30.98 26.88 -32.79
C ALA A 19 29.96 25.74 -32.67
N ALA A 20 30.28 24.56 -33.22
CA ALA A 20 29.37 23.41 -33.16
C ALA A 20 29.11 23.00 -31.68
N PRO A 21 27.87 22.56 -31.36
CA PRO A 21 27.52 22.17 -30.00
C PRO A 21 28.35 20.95 -29.54
N LYS A 22 28.70 20.95 -28.27
CA LYS A 22 29.57 19.94 -27.64
C LYS A 22 28.87 18.59 -27.51
N LYS A 23 29.51 17.50 -27.96
CA LYS A 23 28.91 16.17 -27.93
C LYS A 23 28.99 15.57 -26.53
N VAL A 24 27.85 15.24 -25.94
CA VAL A 24 27.75 14.63 -24.60
C VAL A 24 27.15 13.23 -24.69
N VAL A 25 27.86 12.20 -24.22
CA VAL A 25 27.34 10.83 -24.14
C VAL A 25 26.80 10.59 -22.72
N MET A 26 25.52 10.29 -22.59
CA MET A 26 24.82 10.13 -21.32
C MET A 26 24.39 8.67 -21.13
N ILE A 27 24.98 7.99 -20.15
CA ILE A 27 24.84 6.56 -19.91
C ILE A 27 23.96 6.34 -18.68
N ALA A 28 22.81 5.71 -18.88
CA ALA A 28 21.97 5.17 -17.83
C ALA A 28 22.32 3.71 -17.55
N GLY A 29 22.61 3.37 -16.30
CA GLY A 29 22.85 2.00 -15.86
C GLY A 29 21.61 1.11 -15.99
N PRO A 30 21.74 -0.20 -15.72
CA PRO A 30 20.61 -1.10 -15.60
C PRO A 30 19.63 -0.66 -14.49
N GLN A 31 18.41 -1.18 -14.56
CA GLN A 31 17.40 -0.97 -13.52
C GLN A 31 17.86 -1.50 -12.15
N SER A 32 17.50 -0.78 -11.08
CA SER A 32 17.75 -1.17 -9.70
C SER A 32 16.72 -0.55 -8.75
N HIS A 33 16.56 -1.09 -7.54
CA HIS A 33 15.63 -0.57 -6.52
C HIS A 33 14.16 -0.51 -6.97
N GLY A 34 13.29 -0.01 -6.08
CA GLY A 34 11.86 0.17 -6.35
C GLY A 34 11.57 1.41 -7.20
N PRO A 35 10.34 1.55 -7.72
CA PRO A 35 9.95 2.72 -8.51
C PRO A 35 10.16 4.05 -7.77
N LEU A 36 10.51 5.11 -8.50
CA LEU A 36 10.94 6.43 -8.02
C LEU A 36 12.28 6.47 -7.27
N SER A 37 12.89 5.31 -7.00
CA SER A 37 14.27 5.21 -6.51
C SER A 37 15.20 4.72 -7.63
N HIS A 38 16.37 5.34 -7.79
CA HIS A 38 17.40 4.95 -8.78
C HIS A 38 16.86 4.88 -10.22
N GLU A 39 16.06 5.85 -10.63
CA GLU A 39 15.46 5.91 -11.96
C GLU A 39 16.49 6.37 -13.01
N HIS A 40 17.46 5.51 -13.32
CA HIS A 40 18.63 5.83 -14.13
C HIS A 40 18.24 6.27 -15.54
N ARG A 41 17.40 5.49 -16.22
CA ARG A 41 16.93 5.82 -17.58
C ARG A 41 16.09 7.09 -17.57
N ALA A 42 15.14 7.18 -16.65
CA ALA A 42 14.22 8.30 -16.59
C ALA A 42 14.95 9.61 -16.32
N GLY A 43 15.87 9.61 -15.34
CA GLY A 43 16.67 10.78 -15.01
C GLY A 43 17.57 11.22 -16.16
N ILE A 44 18.29 10.30 -16.82
CA ILE A 44 19.12 10.64 -17.99
C ILE A 44 18.26 11.17 -19.15
N MET A 45 17.11 10.55 -19.44
CA MET A 45 16.23 11.02 -20.51
C MET A 45 15.64 12.40 -20.20
N LEU A 46 15.28 12.67 -18.94
CA LEU A 46 14.78 13.95 -18.46
C LEU A 46 15.84 15.06 -18.55
N LEU A 47 17.07 14.78 -18.11
CA LEU A 47 18.18 15.73 -18.22
C LEU A 47 18.54 16.00 -19.69
N ALA A 48 18.58 14.97 -20.53
CA ALA A 48 18.82 15.10 -21.96
C ALA A 48 17.73 15.94 -22.66
N LYS A 49 16.46 15.77 -22.28
CA LYS A 49 15.34 16.62 -22.74
C LYS A 49 15.59 18.08 -22.37
N CYS A 50 15.94 18.36 -21.10
CA CYS A 50 16.20 19.72 -20.64
C CYS A 50 17.37 20.38 -21.39
N LEU A 51 18.45 19.64 -21.67
CA LEU A 51 19.59 20.15 -22.44
C LEU A 51 19.21 20.44 -23.89
N LYS A 52 18.43 19.56 -24.55
CA LYS A 52 17.93 19.79 -25.90
C LYS A 52 16.98 20.99 -25.99
N GLU A 53 16.25 21.28 -24.93
CA GLU A 53 15.30 22.41 -24.91
C GLU A 53 15.96 23.73 -24.48
N GLY A 54 16.98 23.67 -23.61
CA GLY A 54 17.55 24.86 -22.97
C GLY A 54 19.02 25.18 -23.31
N ALA A 55 19.72 24.29 -24.01
CA ALA A 55 21.16 24.43 -24.30
C ALA A 55 21.57 23.69 -25.58
N ALA A 56 20.70 23.59 -26.59
CA ALA A 56 20.96 22.84 -27.83
C ALA A 56 22.09 23.42 -28.69
N ASP A 57 22.33 24.72 -28.56
CA ASP A 57 23.44 25.47 -29.16
C ASP A 57 24.77 25.23 -28.43
N LEU A 58 24.73 24.76 -27.19
CA LEU A 58 25.91 24.52 -26.35
C LEU A 58 26.31 23.05 -26.32
N VAL A 59 25.33 22.14 -26.18
CA VAL A 59 25.57 20.69 -26.05
C VAL A 59 24.58 19.85 -26.84
N GLN A 60 25.05 18.71 -27.33
CA GLN A 60 24.26 17.70 -28.05
C GLN A 60 24.29 16.35 -27.30
N PRO A 61 23.24 16.03 -26.52
CA PRO A 61 23.21 14.80 -25.73
C PRO A 61 22.84 13.56 -26.56
N THR A 62 23.66 12.52 -26.45
CA THR A 62 23.43 11.16 -26.97
C THR A 62 23.17 10.22 -25.80
N VAL A 63 21.97 9.62 -25.72
CA VAL A 63 21.56 8.77 -24.60
C VAL A 63 21.82 7.30 -24.89
N VAL A 64 22.47 6.61 -23.95
CA VAL A 64 22.66 5.16 -23.92
C VAL A 64 21.98 4.63 -22.66
N THR A 65 21.17 3.59 -22.78
CA THR A 65 20.42 3.01 -21.66
C THR A 65 20.80 1.55 -21.42
N ASN A 66 20.58 1.07 -20.20
CA ASN A 66 20.84 -0.30 -19.76
C ASN A 66 22.33 -0.69 -19.75
N GLY A 67 23.19 0.25 -19.31
CA GLY A 67 24.62 0.01 -19.12
C GLY A 67 25.51 0.67 -20.17
N PHE A 68 26.80 0.32 -20.15
CA PHE A 68 27.82 0.93 -21.01
C PHE A 68 27.57 0.55 -22.49
N PRO A 69 27.76 1.47 -23.46
CA PRO A 69 27.51 1.18 -24.87
C PRO A 69 28.42 0.06 -25.38
N LYS A 70 27.82 -0.88 -26.13
CA LYS A 70 28.57 -1.96 -26.81
C LYS A 70 29.39 -1.46 -28.00
N ASP A 71 28.87 -0.45 -28.69
CA ASP A 71 29.56 0.21 -29.80
C ASP A 71 30.35 1.42 -29.28
N SER A 72 31.68 1.33 -29.31
CA SER A 72 32.58 2.41 -28.87
C SER A 72 32.58 3.61 -29.83
N SER A 73 32.05 3.48 -31.05
CA SER A 73 31.96 4.57 -32.03
C SER A 73 31.14 5.76 -31.52
N VAL A 74 30.23 5.52 -30.56
CA VAL A 74 29.43 6.57 -29.91
C VAL A 74 30.32 7.63 -29.24
N PHE A 75 31.53 7.26 -28.80
CA PHE A 75 32.49 8.17 -28.18
C PHE A 75 33.38 8.92 -29.18
N LYS A 76 33.24 8.71 -30.50
CA LYS A 76 33.99 9.48 -31.49
C LYS A 76 33.64 10.96 -31.37
N GLY A 77 34.66 11.78 -31.09
CA GLY A 77 34.52 13.23 -30.91
C GLY A 77 33.68 13.63 -29.69
N VAL A 78 33.62 12.80 -28.65
CA VAL A 78 32.89 13.14 -27.42
C VAL A 78 33.64 14.22 -26.63
N ASP A 79 32.90 15.23 -26.15
CA ASP A 79 33.43 16.28 -25.28
C ASP A 79 33.17 15.98 -23.80
N ALA A 80 32.09 15.26 -23.46
CA ALA A 80 31.83 14.80 -22.09
C ALA A 80 31.05 13.48 -22.01
N VAL A 81 31.28 12.74 -20.92
CA VAL A 81 30.55 11.52 -20.56
C VAL A 81 29.82 11.73 -19.23
N VAL A 82 28.53 11.42 -19.21
CA VAL A 82 27.67 11.46 -18.01
C VAL A 82 27.26 10.03 -17.67
N ILE A 83 27.41 9.59 -16.42
CA ILE A 83 27.01 8.25 -15.97
C ILE A 83 26.06 8.38 -14.78
N TYR A 84 24.88 7.78 -14.90
CA TYR A 84 23.92 7.64 -13.80
C TYR A 84 23.53 6.17 -13.67
N SER A 85 24.00 5.52 -12.61
CA SER A 85 23.90 4.07 -12.44
C SER A 85 24.13 3.64 -11.00
N ASP A 86 23.96 2.35 -10.74
CA ASP A 86 24.54 1.70 -9.56
C ASP A 86 26.08 1.71 -9.61
N GLY A 87 26.69 1.50 -8.45
CA GLY A 87 28.12 1.59 -8.19
C GLY A 87 28.76 0.25 -7.84
N GLY A 88 29.94 0.30 -7.22
CA GLY A 88 30.71 -0.87 -6.81
C GLY A 88 30.97 -1.83 -7.97
N GLY A 89 30.88 -3.13 -7.74
CA GLY A 89 31.14 -4.15 -8.76
C GLY A 89 30.18 -4.11 -9.97
N ARG A 90 29.04 -3.42 -9.86
CA ARG A 90 28.04 -3.26 -10.95
C ARG A 90 28.22 -1.97 -11.74
N HIS A 91 29.20 -1.15 -11.39
CA HIS A 91 29.45 0.12 -12.05
C HIS A 91 29.77 -0.08 -13.55
N PRO A 92 29.05 0.54 -14.50
CA PRO A 92 29.22 0.32 -15.95
C PRO A 92 30.64 0.60 -16.46
N ALA A 93 31.30 1.62 -15.92
CA ALA A 93 32.69 1.95 -16.25
C ALA A 93 33.70 0.86 -15.85
N LEU A 94 33.38 -0.02 -14.89
CA LEU A 94 34.30 -1.03 -14.38
C LEU A 94 34.19 -2.38 -15.10
N GLN A 95 33.16 -2.54 -15.94
CA GLN A 95 32.91 -3.77 -16.68
C GLN A 95 33.90 -3.92 -17.84
N GLY A 96 34.48 -5.11 -17.99
CA GLY A 96 35.46 -5.41 -19.04
C GLY A 96 36.56 -4.34 -19.14
N ASN A 97 36.80 -3.86 -20.37
CA ASN A 97 37.82 -2.87 -20.71
C ASN A 97 37.29 -1.42 -20.75
N ASN A 98 36.08 -1.17 -20.20
CA ASN A 98 35.44 0.15 -20.28
C ASN A 98 36.25 1.23 -19.54
N LEU A 99 36.91 0.86 -18.43
CA LEU A 99 37.73 1.80 -17.65
C LEU A 99 38.93 2.29 -18.45
N GLU A 100 39.58 1.41 -19.22
CA GLU A 100 40.70 1.77 -20.10
C GLU A 100 40.26 2.67 -21.24
N LEU A 101 39.08 2.41 -21.81
CA LEU A 101 38.49 3.27 -22.84
C LEU A 101 38.21 4.67 -22.29
N LEU A 102 37.59 4.76 -21.12
CA LEU A 102 37.34 6.05 -20.46
C LEU A 102 38.66 6.75 -20.12
N SER A 103 39.69 6.04 -19.66
CA SER A 103 41.02 6.60 -19.42
C SER A 103 41.55 7.34 -20.65
N LYS A 104 41.51 6.69 -21.83
CA LYS A 104 41.94 7.29 -23.10
C LYS A 104 41.12 8.53 -23.49
N LEU A 105 39.86 8.61 -23.09
CA LEU A 105 39.03 9.80 -23.30
C LEU A 105 39.41 10.92 -22.32
N MET A 106 39.61 10.60 -21.04
CA MET A 106 39.98 11.56 -20.01
C MET A 106 41.36 12.18 -20.27
N ASP A 107 42.31 11.39 -20.78
CA ASP A 107 43.65 11.85 -21.20
C ASP A 107 43.57 12.92 -22.30
N LYS A 108 42.57 12.81 -23.18
CA LYS A 108 42.27 13.80 -24.24
C LYS A 108 41.51 15.04 -23.75
N GLY A 109 41.25 15.15 -22.45
CA GLY A 109 40.53 16.27 -21.86
C GLY A 109 38.99 16.11 -21.83
N THR A 110 38.44 14.97 -22.23
CA THR A 110 36.98 14.71 -22.21
C THR A 110 36.40 14.86 -20.81
N GLY A 111 35.29 15.58 -20.63
CA GLY A 111 34.64 15.74 -19.34
C GLY A 111 34.03 14.45 -18.76
N LEU A 112 33.94 14.34 -17.43
CA LEU A 112 33.23 13.24 -16.75
C LEU A 112 32.26 13.77 -15.70
N LEU A 113 31.05 13.23 -15.68
CA LEU A 113 30.07 13.49 -14.63
C LEU A 113 29.45 12.20 -14.15
N THR A 114 29.43 11.97 -12.84
CA THR A 114 28.75 10.82 -12.21
C THR A 114 27.65 11.25 -11.25
N ILE A 115 26.54 10.51 -11.28
CA ILE A 115 25.31 10.78 -10.51
C ILE A 115 25.01 9.60 -9.59
N HIS A 116 24.74 9.91 -8.32
CA HIS A 116 24.35 8.97 -7.27
C HIS A 116 25.39 7.86 -7.08
N TYR A 117 25.00 6.58 -7.02
CA TYR A 117 25.91 5.43 -6.91
C TYR A 117 27.00 5.38 -8.01
N ALA A 118 26.87 6.08 -9.14
CA ALA A 118 27.95 6.17 -10.11
C ALA A 118 29.19 6.91 -9.55
N VAL A 119 29.10 7.61 -8.42
CA VAL A 119 30.26 8.17 -7.73
C VAL A 119 31.07 7.11 -6.97
N GLU A 120 30.57 5.87 -6.86
CA GLU A 120 31.17 4.74 -6.17
C GLU A 120 31.78 3.73 -7.17
N PRO A 121 33.08 3.84 -7.47
CA PRO A 121 33.84 2.73 -8.01
C PRO A 121 34.20 1.73 -6.90
N THR A 122 34.92 0.65 -7.22
CA THR A 122 35.45 -0.27 -6.20
C THR A 122 36.80 0.21 -5.68
N THR A 123 37.11 -0.09 -4.41
CA THR A 123 38.43 0.22 -3.83
C THR A 123 39.58 -0.44 -4.60
N ALA A 124 39.38 -1.66 -5.10
CA ALA A 124 40.39 -2.39 -5.88
C ALA A 124 40.52 -1.92 -7.34
N LYS A 125 39.49 -1.28 -7.91
CA LYS A 125 39.44 -0.88 -9.34
C LYS A 125 38.54 0.36 -9.51
N GLY A 126 39.11 1.46 -10.00
CA GLY A 126 38.39 2.69 -10.33
C GLY A 126 38.55 3.83 -9.32
N ASN A 127 38.87 3.58 -8.04
CA ASN A 127 39.06 4.66 -7.05
C ASN A 127 40.11 5.69 -7.49
N LYS A 128 41.26 5.21 -7.96
CA LYS A 128 42.36 6.05 -8.46
C LYS A 128 41.92 6.89 -9.65
N GLU A 129 41.28 6.24 -10.61
CA GLU A 129 40.80 6.85 -11.85
C GLU A 129 39.74 7.91 -11.57
N PHE A 130 38.72 7.59 -10.78
CA PHE A 130 37.62 8.53 -10.50
C PHE A 130 38.11 9.72 -9.66
N THR A 131 38.99 9.50 -8.70
CA THR A 131 39.65 10.60 -7.99
C THR A 131 40.44 11.49 -8.96
N ALA A 132 41.12 10.92 -9.94
CA ALA A 132 41.86 11.66 -10.97
C ALA A 132 40.97 12.28 -12.07
N TRP A 133 39.74 11.79 -12.27
CA TRP A 133 38.85 12.25 -13.34
C TRP A 133 37.86 13.29 -12.87
N GLN A 134 37.30 13.10 -11.66
CA GLN A 134 36.27 13.94 -11.08
C GLN A 134 36.62 14.46 -9.68
N GLY A 135 37.83 14.25 -9.19
CA GLY A 135 38.33 14.89 -7.98
C GLY A 135 37.93 14.23 -6.67
N GLY A 136 37.00 13.27 -6.72
CA GLY A 136 36.64 12.46 -5.56
C GLY A 136 35.69 11.32 -5.90
N CYS A 137 35.58 10.36 -4.99
CA CYS A 137 34.67 9.22 -5.13
C CYS A 137 34.21 8.71 -3.76
N PHE A 138 33.16 7.90 -3.76
CA PHE A 138 32.77 7.12 -2.59
C PHE A 138 33.77 5.98 -2.40
N GLU A 139 34.22 5.76 -1.17
CA GLU A 139 35.05 4.62 -0.80
C GLU A 139 34.40 3.88 0.37
N THR A 140 34.24 2.56 0.24
CA THR A 140 33.63 1.74 1.29
C THR A 140 34.45 1.80 2.58
N HIS A 141 33.77 1.81 3.73
CA HIS A 141 34.35 2.00 5.07
C HIS A 141 34.99 3.37 5.32
N TRP A 142 34.96 4.28 4.34
CA TRP A 142 35.38 5.68 4.49
C TRP A 142 34.20 6.63 4.36
N SER A 143 33.37 6.40 3.34
CA SER A 143 32.18 7.20 3.01
C SER A 143 30.90 6.57 3.53
N VAL A 144 29.82 7.36 3.61
CA VAL A 144 28.49 6.92 4.08
C VAL A 144 27.37 7.35 3.16
N ASN A 145 26.26 6.61 3.16
CA ASN A 145 25.07 6.89 2.35
C ASN A 145 23.73 6.97 3.14
N PRO A 146 23.59 7.83 4.17
CA PRO A 146 22.33 7.96 4.89
C PRO A 146 21.30 8.76 4.08
N HIS A 147 20.01 8.57 4.38
CA HIS A 147 18.95 9.51 3.95
C HIS A 147 18.88 10.68 4.92
N TRP A 148 18.99 11.90 4.40
CA TRP A 148 18.82 13.13 5.17
C TRP A 148 18.46 14.31 4.27
N VAL A 149 18.02 15.39 4.91
CA VAL A 149 17.61 16.60 4.22
C VAL A 149 18.74 17.63 4.23
N ALA A 150 19.49 17.71 3.12
CA ALA A 150 20.56 18.68 2.97
C ALA A 150 20.02 20.06 2.56
N ASN A 151 20.52 21.10 3.21
CA ASN A 151 20.09 22.49 3.10
C ASN A 151 21.22 23.37 2.53
N PHE A 152 21.24 23.53 1.21
CA PHE A 152 22.29 24.25 0.49
C PHE A 152 22.05 25.76 0.53
N LYS A 153 22.34 26.36 1.68
CA LYS A 153 22.19 27.81 1.90
C LYS A 153 23.26 28.65 1.22
N LYS A 154 24.49 28.12 1.16
CA LYS A 154 25.66 28.79 0.59
C LYS A 154 26.07 28.07 -0.68
N LEU A 155 26.14 28.82 -1.78
CA LEU A 155 26.59 28.33 -3.08
C LEU A 155 27.88 29.09 -3.44
N PRO A 156 28.95 28.41 -3.89
CA PRO A 156 30.18 29.09 -4.31
C PRO A 156 29.93 29.95 -5.55
N LYS A 157 30.82 30.91 -5.82
CA LYS A 157 30.86 31.60 -7.10
C LYS A 157 31.53 30.68 -8.12
N HIS A 158 30.74 29.96 -8.91
CA HIS A 158 31.22 29.03 -9.93
C HIS A 158 30.22 28.96 -11.10
N PRO A 159 30.64 28.73 -12.36
CA PRO A 159 29.68 28.63 -13.47
C PRO A 159 28.55 27.62 -13.24
N ILE A 160 28.83 26.52 -12.53
CA ILE A 160 27.80 25.51 -12.18
C ILE A 160 26.66 26.09 -11.32
N THR A 161 26.94 27.09 -10.49
CA THR A 161 25.94 27.72 -9.61
C THR A 161 25.25 28.92 -10.27
N ASN A 162 25.54 29.23 -11.54
CA ASN A 162 24.87 30.31 -12.28
C ASN A 162 23.35 30.12 -12.26
N GLY A 163 22.65 31.12 -11.72
CA GLY A 163 21.19 31.13 -11.58
C GLY A 163 20.59 30.01 -10.72
N VAL A 164 21.41 29.28 -9.95
CA VAL A 164 20.95 28.33 -8.91
C VAL A 164 20.70 29.13 -7.64
N LYS A 165 19.51 28.99 -7.07
CA LYS A 165 19.14 29.61 -5.79
C LYS A 165 19.35 28.63 -4.63
N PRO A 166 19.52 29.11 -3.38
CA PRO A 166 19.53 28.23 -2.22
C PRO A 166 18.30 27.31 -2.20
N PHE A 167 18.53 26.02 -1.96
CA PHE A 167 17.48 25.01 -1.95
C PHE A 167 17.76 23.91 -0.92
N GLN A 168 16.71 23.15 -0.62
CA GLN A 168 16.78 21.98 0.24
C GLN A 168 16.27 20.76 -0.53
N ALA A 169 16.85 19.58 -0.26
CA ALA A 169 16.41 18.34 -0.86
C ALA A 169 16.62 17.14 0.07
N ASN A 170 15.59 16.31 0.21
CA ASN A 170 15.65 15.04 0.92
C ASN A 170 16.07 13.93 -0.06
N ASP A 171 17.24 13.35 0.15
CA ASP A 171 17.84 12.35 -0.73
C ASP A 171 18.70 11.38 0.09
N GLU A 172 19.22 10.32 -0.55
CA GLU A 172 20.27 9.49 0.03
C GLU A 172 21.64 10.14 -0.28
N TRP A 173 21.92 11.27 0.37
CA TRP A 173 23.13 12.04 0.12
C TRP A 173 24.36 11.36 0.71
N TYR A 174 25.34 11.08 -0.14
CA TYR A 174 26.59 10.48 0.31
C TYR A 174 27.57 11.55 0.73
N PHE A 175 28.28 11.32 1.82
CA PHE A 175 29.31 12.24 2.28
C PHE A 175 30.52 11.55 2.90
N HIS A 176 31.48 12.38 3.32
CA HIS A 176 32.82 11.97 3.69
C HIS A 176 33.50 11.22 2.52
N MET A 177 33.47 11.86 1.35
CA MET A 177 34.05 11.31 0.12
C MET A 177 35.58 11.23 0.21
N ARG A 178 36.17 10.32 -0.56
CA ARG A 178 37.62 10.29 -0.78
C ARG A 178 37.93 11.31 -1.87
N PHE A 179 38.49 12.47 -1.49
CA PHE A 179 38.90 13.50 -2.43
C PHE A 179 40.36 13.37 -2.86
N ALA A 180 40.71 14.02 -3.98
CA ALA A 180 42.08 14.27 -4.37
C ALA A 180 42.86 14.89 -3.20
N LYS A 181 44.15 14.59 -3.11
CA LYS A 181 45.00 15.04 -2.01
C LYS A 181 44.88 16.56 -1.82
N ASP A 182 44.61 16.97 -0.58
CA ASP A 182 44.40 18.37 -0.16
C ASP A 182 43.27 19.10 -0.92
N MET A 183 42.33 18.33 -1.50
CA MET A 183 41.26 18.82 -2.39
C MET A 183 41.78 19.69 -3.55
N LYS A 184 43.04 19.49 -3.96
CA LYS A 184 43.66 20.29 -5.02
C LYS A 184 42.87 20.16 -6.33
N GLY A 185 42.39 21.28 -6.86
CA GLY A 185 41.56 21.33 -8.08
C GLY A 185 40.10 20.99 -7.86
N VAL A 186 39.68 20.62 -6.64
CA VAL A 186 38.30 20.32 -6.27
C VAL A 186 37.63 21.59 -5.73
N THR A 187 36.47 21.94 -6.28
CA THR A 187 35.61 23.01 -5.76
C THR A 187 34.30 22.40 -5.26
N PRO A 188 34.02 22.41 -3.95
CA PRO A 188 32.72 22.00 -3.43
C PRO A 188 31.60 22.89 -4.00
N ILE A 189 30.60 22.27 -4.62
CA ILE A 189 29.46 22.97 -5.24
C ILE A 189 28.24 22.94 -4.31
N LEU A 190 27.93 21.78 -3.74
CA LEU A 190 26.88 21.63 -2.75
C LEU A 190 27.49 21.07 -1.46
N SER A 191 27.26 21.75 -0.35
CA SER A 191 27.75 21.36 0.96
C SER A 191 26.78 21.76 2.05
N ASP A 192 26.63 20.88 3.03
CA ASP A 192 25.86 21.15 4.24
C ASP A 192 26.44 20.34 5.41
N VAL A 193 26.10 20.70 6.64
CA VAL A 193 26.53 19.93 7.82
C VAL A 193 25.57 18.76 8.00
N ALA A 194 26.07 17.54 7.85
CA ALA A 194 25.25 16.35 8.07
C ALA A 194 24.84 16.27 9.55
N PRO A 195 23.55 16.09 9.85
CA PRO A 195 23.09 16.13 11.23
C PRO A 195 23.41 14.81 11.95
N ALA A 196 23.52 14.85 13.28
CA ALA A 196 24.01 13.71 14.07
C ALA A 196 23.19 12.42 13.87
N GLU A 197 21.89 12.52 13.54
CA GLU A 197 21.03 11.37 13.25
C GLU A 197 21.48 10.55 12.04
N THR A 198 22.28 11.11 11.14
CA THR A 198 22.88 10.37 10.02
C THR A 198 23.80 9.24 10.49
N MET A 199 24.31 9.33 11.73
CA MET A 199 25.23 8.37 12.33
C MET A 199 24.55 7.28 13.19
N LYS A 200 23.23 7.14 13.12
CA LYS A 200 22.47 6.13 13.90
C LYS A 200 22.78 4.68 13.51
N ARG A 201 23.13 4.43 12.24
CA ARG A 201 23.48 3.08 11.78
C ARG A 201 24.83 2.66 12.36
N GLY A 202 25.00 1.38 12.69
CA GLY A 202 26.28 0.80 13.12
C GLY A 202 27.36 0.90 12.04
N ASP A 203 28.59 0.54 12.41
CA ASP A 203 29.71 0.70 11.48
C ASP A 203 29.70 -0.33 10.34
N GLY A 204 30.09 0.07 9.13
CA GLY A 204 30.00 -0.81 7.96
C GLY A 204 30.53 -0.22 6.66
N ALA A 205 30.36 -0.95 5.56
CA ALA A 205 30.90 -0.59 4.24
C ALA A 205 30.28 0.70 3.67
N HIS A 206 28.99 0.94 3.95
CA HIS A 206 28.25 2.14 3.51
C HIS A 206 27.55 2.88 4.66
N SER A 207 27.66 2.34 5.88
CA SER A 207 27.14 2.92 7.12
C SER A 207 28.27 3.53 7.95
N GLY A 208 28.02 3.89 9.21
CA GLY A 208 28.95 4.67 10.03
C GLY A 208 30.40 4.14 10.05
N ASN A 209 31.35 5.00 10.40
CA ASN A 209 32.71 4.59 10.73
C ASN A 209 33.36 5.65 11.63
N PRO A 210 34.49 5.36 12.30
CA PRO A 210 35.10 6.29 13.24
C PRO A 210 35.47 7.65 12.63
N HIS A 211 35.89 7.69 11.36
CA HIS A 211 36.26 8.93 10.68
C HIS A 211 35.05 9.82 10.45
N VAL A 212 33.97 9.25 9.90
CA VAL A 212 32.74 9.98 9.62
C VAL A 212 32.07 10.46 10.90
N ARG A 213 32.03 9.60 11.92
CA ARG A 213 31.48 9.98 13.24
C ARG A 213 32.24 11.16 13.83
N LYS A 214 33.57 11.14 13.74
CA LYS A 214 34.41 12.26 14.18
C LYS A 214 34.11 13.53 13.39
N SER A 215 34.00 13.44 12.06
CA SER A 215 33.73 14.58 11.18
C SER A 215 32.33 15.19 11.41
N VAL A 216 31.30 14.34 11.52
CA VAL A 216 29.93 14.78 11.85
C VAL A 216 29.86 15.38 13.25
N ALA A 217 30.53 14.77 14.25
CA ALA A 217 30.57 15.31 15.61
C ALA A 217 31.32 16.66 15.69
N ALA A 218 32.32 16.87 14.82
CA ALA A 218 33.01 18.14 14.69
C ALA A 218 32.18 19.22 13.95
N GLY A 219 31.05 18.85 13.35
CA GLY A 219 30.22 19.75 12.55
C GLY A 219 30.85 20.11 11.20
N ASP A 220 31.77 19.28 10.70
CA ASP A 220 32.47 19.55 9.45
C ASP A 220 31.46 19.58 8.28
N PRO A 221 31.54 20.58 7.38
CA PRO A 221 30.74 20.59 6.17
C PRO A 221 30.99 19.36 5.30
N GLN A 222 29.90 18.72 4.88
CA GLN A 222 29.92 17.55 4.04
C GLN A 222 29.68 17.93 2.58
N HIS A 223 30.63 17.61 1.72
CA HIS A 223 30.59 17.96 0.30
C HIS A 223 29.89 16.85 -0.50
N VAL A 224 28.69 17.13 -1.00
CA VAL A 224 27.81 16.15 -1.67
C VAL A 224 27.70 16.38 -3.18
N ALA A 225 28.21 17.51 -3.65
CA ALA A 225 28.50 17.73 -5.07
C ALA A 225 29.75 18.60 -5.22
N TRP A 226 30.59 18.31 -6.20
CA TRP A 226 31.86 19.01 -6.39
C TRP A 226 32.29 19.04 -7.85
N ALA A 227 32.94 20.14 -8.23
CA ALA A 227 33.59 20.32 -9.52
C ALA A 227 35.08 20.00 -9.41
N PHE A 228 35.69 19.53 -10.50
CA PHE A 228 37.10 19.22 -10.57
C PHE A 228 37.69 19.67 -11.89
N GLU A 229 38.77 20.44 -11.83
CA GLU A 229 39.53 20.83 -13.01
C GLU A 229 40.85 20.07 -13.06
N ARG A 230 41.05 19.32 -14.15
CA ARG A 230 42.25 18.51 -14.35
C ARG A 230 43.37 19.36 -14.93
N PRO A 231 44.64 19.00 -14.65
CA PRO A 231 45.79 19.70 -15.23
C PRO A 231 45.80 19.74 -16.77
N ASN A 232 45.19 18.75 -17.44
CA ASN A 232 45.07 18.71 -18.89
C ASN A 232 43.88 19.53 -19.44
N GLY A 233 43.24 20.37 -18.62
CA GLY A 233 42.09 21.21 -18.98
C GLY A 233 40.75 20.48 -18.96
N GLY A 234 40.74 19.16 -18.83
CA GLY A 234 39.50 18.39 -18.72
C GLY A 234 38.76 18.63 -17.41
N ARG A 235 37.44 18.49 -17.43
CA ARG A 235 36.57 18.84 -16.28
C ARG A 235 35.83 17.62 -15.74
N GLY A 236 35.56 17.62 -14.44
CA GLY A 236 34.91 16.53 -13.73
C GLY A 236 33.86 17.01 -12.75
N PHE A 237 32.80 16.25 -12.54
CA PHE A 237 31.78 16.58 -11.54
C PHE A 237 31.21 15.32 -10.87
N GLY A 238 31.25 15.26 -9.55
CA GLY A 238 30.56 14.24 -8.77
C GLY A 238 29.32 14.81 -8.11
N PHE A 239 28.22 14.06 -8.15
CA PHE A 239 26.94 14.43 -7.53
C PHE A 239 26.32 13.22 -6.85
N THR A 240 26.19 13.24 -5.52
CA THR A 240 25.74 12.06 -4.78
C THR A 240 24.21 11.93 -4.69
N GLY A 241 23.48 12.98 -5.06
CA GLY A 241 22.02 12.96 -5.17
C GLY A 241 21.52 12.14 -6.36
N GLY A 242 20.23 11.84 -6.34
CA GLY A 242 19.54 11.12 -7.41
C GLY A 242 19.01 9.77 -6.94
N HIS A 243 18.97 9.51 -5.63
CA HIS A 243 18.22 8.37 -5.12
C HIS A 243 16.74 8.60 -5.40
N ASN A 244 16.21 9.72 -4.91
CA ASN A 244 14.80 10.09 -5.06
C ASN A 244 14.57 10.83 -6.40
N HIS A 245 13.97 10.15 -7.38
CA HIS A 245 13.73 10.69 -8.71
C HIS A 245 12.89 11.97 -8.71
N LEU A 246 11.99 12.15 -7.74
CA LEU A 246 11.12 13.33 -7.70
C LEU A 246 11.88 14.62 -7.36
N ASN A 247 13.11 14.54 -6.84
CA ASN A 247 13.95 15.72 -6.61
C ASN A 247 14.29 16.45 -7.92
N TRP A 248 14.23 15.78 -9.09
CA TRP A 248 14.36 16.44 -10.38
C TRP A 248 13.27 17.49 -10.63
N GLY A 249 12.15 17.45 -9.89
CA GLY A 249 11.11 18.48 -9.93
C GLY A 249 11.57 19.81 -9.33
N ASN A 250 12.53 19.79 -8.39
CA ASN A 250 13.14 21.01 -7.87
C ASN A 250 14.05 21.62 -8.96
N ASN A 251 13.74 22.85 -9.36
CA ASN A 251 14.45 23.54 -10.44
C ASN A 251 15.93 23.78 -10.11
N ASP A 252 16.27 24.14 -8.87
CA ASP A 252 17.64 24.47 -8.48
C ASP A 252 18.50 23.20 -8.32
N TYR A 253 17.90 22.12 -7.81
CA TYR A 253 18.50 20.78 -7.80
C TYR A 253 18.86 20.33 -9.23
N ARG A 254 17.89 20.40 -10.15
CA ARG A 254 18.09 20.00 -11.55
C ARG A 254 19.05 20.94 -12.29
N LYS A 255 18.91 22.25 -12.10
CA LYS A 255 19.76 23.27 -12.75
C LYS A 255 21.22 23.11 -12.37
N THR A 256 21.51 22.75 -11.12
CA THR A 256 22.89 22.45 -10.69
C THR A 256 23.52 21.37 -11.58
N VAL A 257 22.79 20.27 -11.83
CA VAL A 257 23.29 19.17 -12.67
C VAL A 257 23.34 19.55 -14.15
N LEU A 258 22.35 20.28 -14.68
CA LEU A 258 22.35 20.75 -16.07
C LEU A 258 23.53 21.69 -16.35
N ASN A 259 23.77 22.65 -15.46
CA ASN A 259 24.91 23.55 -15.54
C ASN A 259 26.23 22.77 -15.46
N ALA A 260 26.30 21.74 -14.59
CA ALA A 260 27.47 20.86 -14.51
C ALA A 260 27.71 20.10 -15.82
N ILE A 261 26.68 19.58 -16.48
CA ILE A 261 26.83 18.89 -17.77
C ILE A 261 27.42 19.83 -18.84
N VAL A 262 26.88 21.05 -18.96
CA VAL A 262 27.41 22.06 -19.90
C VAL A 262 28.86 22.43 -19.56
N TRP A 263 29.14 22.62 -18.26
CA TRP A 263 30.47 22.98 -17.79
C TRP A 263 31.50 21.88 -18.03
N VAL A 264 31.18 20.60 -17.75
CA VAL A 264 32.12 19.48 -17.99
C VAL A 264 32.35 19.24 -19.48
N ALA A 265 31.39 19.56 -20.34
CA ALA A 265 31.54 19.57 -21.79
C ALA A 265 32.37 20.75 -22.32
N GLN A 266 32.91 21.58 -21.41
CA GLN A 266 33.71 22.77 -21.69
C GLN A 266 32.97 23.85 -22.50
N ALA A 267 31.63 23.84 -22.48
CA ALA A 267 30.83 24.95 -23.01
C ALA A 267 30.61 26.03 -21.93
N GLU A 268 30.26 27.24 -22.36
CA GLU A 268 29.98 28.35 -21.45
C GLU A 268 28.59 28.19 -20.81
N VAL A 269 28.54 28.10 -19.48
CA VAL A 269 27.27 28.00 -18.76
C VAL A 269 26.57 29.35 -18.78
N PRO A 270 25.29 29.45 -19.24
CA PRO A 270 24.57 30.71 -19.27
C PRO A 270 24.58 31.41 -17.90
N ALA A 271 24.63 32.75 -17.88
CA ALA A 271 24.67 33.53 -16.63
C ALA A 271 23.43 33.29 -15.73
N ALA A 272 22.27 33.00 -16.32
CA ALA A 272 21.04 32.63 -15.60
C ALA A 272 20.92 31.12 -15.31
N GLY A 273 21.95 30.34 -15.67
CA GLY A 273 21.94 28.89 -15.74
C GLY A 273 21.13 28.35 -16.92
N VAL A 274 21.27 27.05 -17.20
CA VAL A 274 20.51 26.38 -18.26
C VAL A 274 19.01 26.50 -17.97
N PRO A 275 18.23 27.15 -18.84
CA PRO A 275 16.78 27.22 -18.68
C PRO A 275 16.20 25.82 -18.83
N SER A 276 15.34 25.42 -17.90
CA SER A 276 14.61 24.15 -18.03
C SER A 276 13.23 24.29 -17.42
N LYS A 277 12.25 23.66 -18.07
CA LYS A 277 10.87 23.55 -17.57
C LYS A 277 10.52 22.06 -17.53
N LEU A 278 9.99 21.62 -16.40
CA LEU A 278 9.43 20.29 -16.26
C LEU A 278 7.99 20.39 -15.79
N THR A 279 7.15 19.58 -16.41
CA THR A 279 5.82 19.27 -15.93
C THR A 279 5.89 18.03 -15.04
N GLU A 280 4.86 17.81 -14.22
CA GLU A 280 4.75 16.57 -13.44
C GLU A 280 4.72 15.33 -14.36
N LYS A 281 4.10 15.43 -15.54
CA LYS A 281 4.13 14.38 -16.55
C LYS A 281 5.56 14.00 -16.97
N ASP A 282 6.46 14.96 -17.05
CA ASP A 282 7.86 14.72 -17.41
C ASP A 282 8.61 13.95 -16.31
N LEU A 283 8.27 14.14 -15.03
CA LEU A 283 8.87 13.42 -13.89
C LEU A 283 8.46 11.94 -13.82
N TYR A 284 7.38 11.57 -14.51
CA TYR A 284 6.91 10.19 -14.57
C TYR A 284 7.07 9.59 -15.97
N ALA A 285 7.63 10.37 -16.91
CA ALA A 285 7.96 9.88 -18.24
C ALA A 285 9.24 9.05 -18.18
N ASN A 286 9.27 7.95 -18.93
CA ASN A 286 10.46 7.10 -19.10
C ASN A 286 11.01 6.43 -17.83
N LEU A 287 10.22 6.36 -16.74
CA LEU A 287 10.53 5.54 -15.56
C LEU A 287 11.05 4.16 -15.99
N ASP A 288 12.07 3.69 -15.29
CA ASP A 288 12.61 2.34 -15.46
C ASP A 288 11.48 1.32 -15.28
N ASN A 289 11.56 0.21 -16.01
CA ASN A 289 10.52 -0.80 -16.00
C ASN A 289 10.60 -1.69 -14.75
N LYS A 290 10.36 -1.13 -13.57
CA LYS A 290 10.47 -1.76 -12.25
C LYS A 290 9.16 -2.39 -11.77
N GLY A 291 8.32 -2.85 -12.71
CA GLY A 291 6.97 -3.33 -12.42
C GLY A 291 5.94 -2.20 -12.43
N ARG A 292 5.22 -2.01 -11.31
CA ARG A 292 4.09 -1.07 -11.24
C ARG A 292 4.54 0.39 -11.46
N LYS A 293 4.07 1.03 -12.53
CA LYS A 293 4.39 2.43 -12.83
C LYS A 293 3.73 3.40 -11.81
N PRO A 294 4.52 4.19 -11.07
CA PRO A 294 4.02 5.30 -10.26
C PRO A 294 3.21 6.27 -11.12
N LYS A 295 2.18 6.90 -10.56
CA LYS A 295 1.42 7.98 -11.23
C LYS A 295 1.71 9.33 -10.55
N PRO A 296 1.73 10.45 -11.32
CA PRO A 296 1.73 11.82 -10.79
C PRO A 296 0.73 12.00 -9.64
N ARG A 297 1.13 12.72 -8.59
CA ARG A 297 0.24 13.15 -7.50
C ARG A 297 -0.18 14.60 -7.80
N SER A 298 -1.37 14.79 -8.36
CA SER A 298 -1.99 16.11 -8.44
C SER A 298 -2.33 16.67 -7.05
N ASN A 299 -1.35 17.27 -6.35
CA ASN A 299 -1.44 18.49 -5.53
C ASN A 299 -0.18 18.69 -4.64
N LEU A 300 0.31 19.93 -4.62
CA LEU A 300 1.54 20.38 -3.97
C LEU A 300 1.55 20.15 -2.45
N GLY A 301 2.56 19.43 -1.95
CA GLY A 301 2.94 19.44 -0.54
C GLY A 301 3.49 20.80 -0.09
N PRO A 302 3.58 21.04 1.24
CA PRO A 302 3.75 22.37 1.82
C PRO A 302 5.13 22.98 1.49
N LYS A 303 5.12 24.29 1.19
CA LYS A 303 6.31 25.10 0.96
C LYS A 303 7.07 25.39 2.26
N ALA A 304 8.38 25.49 2.15
CA ALA A 304 9.32 25.82 3.22
C ALA A 304 9.17 27.27 3.75
N GLY A 305 9.23 27.40 5.08
CA GLY A 305 9.73 28.54 5.86
C GLY A 305 9.14 29.93 5.58
N SER A 306 8.09 30.32 6.32
CA SER A 306 7.68 31.73 6.40
C SER A 306 8.41 32.44 7.54
N ALA A 307 9.21 33.44 7.18
CA ALA A 307 9.39 34.63 8.02
C ALA A 307 8.00 35.23 8.35
N PHE A 308 7.89 35.91 9.49
CA PHE A 308 6.66 36.53 10.00
C PHE A 308 5.86 37.21 8.89
N THR A 309 4.75 36.58 8.48
CA THR A 309 3.76 37.22 7.62
C THR A 309 2.80 38.02 8.49
N SER A 310 2.35 39.16 7.98
CA SER A 310 1.56 40.20 8.65
C SER A 310 0.14 39.81 9.09
N LYS A 311 -0.18 38.50 9.20
CA LYS A 311 -1.51 37.97 9.54
C LYS A 311 -1.58 37.11 10.81
N SER A 312 -0.48 36.88 11.53
CA SER A 312 -0.48 36.15 12.81
C SER A 312 -0.83 37.09 13.99
N PRO A 313 -1.55 36.62 15.03
CA PRO A 313 -1.77 37.39 16.25
C PRO A 313 -0.44 37.87 16.83
N LYS A 314 -0.37 39.15 17.24
CA LYS A 314 0.82 39.72 17.92
C LYS A 314 0.84 39.30 19.40
N PRO A 315 2.02 39.10 20.01
CA PRO A 315 2.09 38.87 21.45
C PRO A 315 1.55 40.09 22.20
N ILE A 316 0.83 39.86 23.29
CA ILE A 316 0.37 40.93 24.18
C ILE A 316 1.49 41.45 25.08
N VAL A 317 2.52 40.64 25.33
CA VAL A 317 3.78 41.06 25.94
C VAL A 317 4.92 40.14 25.49
N SER A 318 6.14 40.66 25.45
CA SER A 318 7.35 39.87 25.18
C SER A 318 8.52 40.37 26.01
N SER A 319 9.42 39.46 26.40
CA SER A 319 10.68 39.84 27.04
C SER A 319 11.65 40.43 26.02
N LYS A 320 12.73 41.07 26.49
CA LYS A 320 13.96 41.15 25.69
C LYS A 320 14.53 39.73 25.51
N VAL A 321 15.43 39.53 24.55
CA VAL A 321 16.19 38.28 24.47
C VAL A 321 17.01 38.15 25.76
N LEU A 322 16.81 37.04 26.48
CA LEU A 322 17.56 36.69 27.66
C LEU A 322 18.80 35.90 27.24
N THR A 323 19.93 36.21 27.85
CA THR A 323 21.21 35.51 27.65
C THR A 323 21.82 35.25 29.02
N LYS A 324 22.95 34.52 29.09
CA LYS A 324 23.65 34.29 30.36
C LYS A 324 24.05 35.58 31.10
N ALA A 325 24.24 36.70 30.40
CA ALA A 325 24.54 38.00 31.02
C ALA A 325 23.31 38.72 31.61
N ASN A 326 22.10 38.33 31.18
CA ASN A 326 20.82 38.85 31.64
C ASN A 326 19.79 37.69 31.66
N PRO A 327 19.96 36.71 32.58
CA PRO A 327 19.34 35.40 32.46
C PRO A 327 17.85 35.37 32.82
N GLU A 328 17.29 36.45 33.37
CA GLU A 328 15.92 36.50 33.85
C GLU A 328 15.24 37.85 33.60
N ALA A 329 13.91 37.85 33.56
CA ALA A 329 13.06 39.03 33.47
C ALA A 329 11.68 38.76 34.10
N THR A 330 10.87 39.81 34.23
CA THR A 330 9.47 39.71 34.66
C THR A 330 8.54 40.19 33.55
N LEU A 331 7.48 39.42 33.28
CA LEU A 331 6.43 39.77 32.34
C LEU A 331 5.11 39.97 33.06
N THR A 332 4.38 41.01 32.68
CA THR A 332 2.99 41.26 33.11
C THR A 332 2.13 41.51 31.88
N ALA A 333 0.96 40.86 31.79
CA ALA A 333 0.06 40.98 30.65
C ALA A 333 -1.41 41.04 31.08
N ASN A 334 -2.23 41.80 30.34
CA ASN A 334 -3.67 41.91 30.57
C ASN A 334 -4.43 40.72 29.95
N LEU A 335 -5.33 40.11 30.71
CA LEU A 335 -6.15 38.95 30.31
C LEU A 335 -7.66 39.23 30.29
N LYS A 336 -8.10 40.47 30.49
CA LYS A 336 -9.53 40.81 30.52
C LYS A 336 -10.21 40.39 29.21
N GLY A 337 -11.16 39.44 29.29
CA GLY A 337 -11.92 38.92 28.16
C GLY A 337 -11.18 37.89 27.28
N ALA A 338 -10.00 37.44 27.70
CA ALA A 338 -9.27 36.40 26.99
C ALA A 338 -9.99 35.04 27.11
N LYS A 339 -10.09 34.28 26.01
CA LYS A 339 -10.63 32.91 26.05
C LYS A 339 -9.53 31.86 26.16
N GLU A 340 -8.31 32.25 25.81
CA GLU A 340 -7.14 31.39 25.76
C GLU A 340 -5.93 32.19 26.23
N LEU A 341 -4.93 31.48 26.76
CA LEU A 341 -3.64 32.02 27.17
C LEU A 341 -2.55 31.10 26.59
N HIS A 342 -1.62 31.66 25.84
CA HIS A 342 -0.48 30.93 25.29
C HIS A 342 0.83 31.51 25.80
N LEU A 343 1.62 30.67 26.46
CA LEU A 343 2.98 30.96 26.88
C LEU A 343 3.93 30.38 25.84
N VAL A 344 4.74 31.22 25.21
CA VAL A 344 5.60 30.86 24.10
C VAL A 344 7.04 31.24 24.39
N VAL A 345 7.97 30.33 24.16
CA VAL A 345 9.40 30.62 24.19
C VAL A 345 9.95 30.45 22.78
N THR A 346 10.71 31.41 22.29
CA THR A 346 11.42 31.34 21.03
C THR A 346 12.92 31.42 21.22
N ASP A 347 13.67 30.86 20.26
CA ASP A 347 15.12 31.01 20.15
C ASP A 347 15.48 32.50 20.02
N GLY A 348 16.44 32.94 20.83
CA GLY A 348 16.95 34.32 20.84
C GLY A 348 17.79 34.70 19.61
N GLY A 349 18.01 33.76 18.68
CA GLY A 349 18.58 34.00 17.36
C GLY A 349 19.93 33.33 17.13
N ASN A 350 20.36 32.43 18.01
CA ASN A 350 21.63 31.71 17.94
C ASN A 350 21.47 30.20 17.76
N GLY A 351 20.24 29.73 17.57
CA GLY A 351 19.90 28.32 17.54
C GLY A 351 19.57 27.81 18.94
N TYR A 352 18.58 26.93 19.04
CA TYR A 352 17.99 26.59 20.33
C TYR A 352 18.80 25.64 21.24
N SER A 353 20.07 25.38 20.93
CA SER A 353 20.85 24.37 21.65
C SER A 353 21.16 24.81 23.08
N CYS A 354 20.62 24.09 24.07
CA CYS A 354 20.77 24.39 25.50
C CYS A 354 19.94 25.61 25.97
N ASP A 355 18.92 26.02 25.21
CA ASP A 355 17.96 27.06 25.58
C ASP A 355 16.84 26.52 26.47
N TRP A 356 17.24 26.01 27.62
CA TRP A 356 16.31 25.58 28.65
C TRP A 356 15.71 26.83 29.28
N ALA A 357 14.39 26.84 29.42
CA ALA A 357 13.64 28.04 29.68
C ALA A 357 12.55 27.77 30.72
N ASP A 358 12.44 28.65 31.69
CA ASP A 358 11.50 28.51 32.80
C ASP A 358 10.51 29.68 32.82
N TRP A 359 9.23 29.36 32.95
CA TRP A 359 8.21 30.28 33.43
C TRP A 359 8.20 30.21 34.96
N VAL A 360 8.82 31.20 35.60
CA VAL A 360 9.04 31.26 37.04
C VAL A 360 7.83 31.87 37.74
N GLU A 361 7.26 31.12 38.68
CA GLU A 361 6.12 31.55 39.51
C GLU A 361 4.96 32.22 38.73
N PRO A 362 4.46 31.61 37.63
CA PRO A 362 3.39 32.23 36.84
C PRO A 362 2.09 32.29 37.65
N LYS A 363 1.52 33.49 37.79
CA LYS A 363 0.32 33.78 38.59
C LYS A 363 -0.72 34.52 37.77
N LEU A 364 -1.97 34.05 37.83
CA LEU A 364 -3.15 34.77 37.34
C LEU A 364 -3.74 35.60 38.48
N ILE A 365 -4.07 36.86 38.24
CA ILE A 365 -4.60 37.77 39.26
C ILE A 365 -6.00 38.23 38.84
N ASP A 366 -6.97 38.13 39.74
CA ASP A 366 -8.34 38.58 39.53
C ASP A 366 -8.55 40.09 39.80
N ALA A 367 -9.76 40.59 39.56
CA ALA A 367 -10.11 41.99 39.75
C ALA A 367 -10.03 42.47 41.21
N SER A 368 -10.10 41.55 42.18
CA SER A 368 -10.00 41.82 43.62
C SER A 368 -8.55 41.72 44.14
N GLY A 369 -7.61 41.31 43.29
CA GLY A 369 -6.19 41.14 43.63
C GLY A 369 -5.81 39.75 44.12
N ASN A 370 -6.70 38.76 44.09
CA ASN A 370 -6.37 37.39 44.50
C ASN A 370 -5.51 36.71 43.44
N GLU A 371 -4.51 35.95 43.88
CA GLU A 371 -3.57 35.23 43.00
C GLU A 371 -3.93 33.74 42.88
N THR A 372 -3.86 33.21 41.66
CA THR A 372 -3.94 31.77 41.36
C THR A 372 -2.65 31.34 40.67
N LYS A 373 -1.97 30.32 41.22
CA LYS A 373 -0.79 29.72 40.57
C LYS A 373 -1.20 29.07 39.24
N LEU A 374 -0.58 29.46 38.14
CA LEU A 374 -0.89 28.89 36.82
C LEU A 374 -0.51 27.40 36.74
N THR A 375 0.45 26.95 37.55
CA THR A 375 0.82 25.54 37.70
C THR A 375 -0.27 24.68 38.35
N ALA A 376 -1.24 25.28 39.04
CA ALA A 376 -2.41 24.58 39.57
C ALA A 376 -3.50 24.38 38.51
N ILE A 377 -3.36 25.02 37.34
CA ILE A 377 -4.26 24.87 36.21
C ILE A 377 -3.63 23.91 35.20
N ARG A 378 -4.40 22.92 34.74
CA ARG A 378 -3.93 22.00 33.70
C ARG A 378 -4.01 22.70 32.34
N TRP A 379 -2.88 22.78 31.63
CA TRP A 379 -2.87 23.26 30.25
C TRP A 379 -3.65 22.32 29.32
N GLN A 380 -4.22 22.87 28.25
CA GLN A 380 -4.88 22.11 27.19
C GLN A 380 -3.86 21.44 26.27
N HIS A 381 -2.76 22.12 25.98
CA HIS A 381 -1.69 21.63 25.10
C HIS A 381 -0.35 22.20 25.53
N ALA A 382 0.72 21.43 25.44
CA ALA A 382 2.08 21.91 25.64
C ALA A 382 3.02 21.17 24.69
N ALA A 383 3.92 21.91 24.04
CA ALA A 383 4.93 21.38 23.14
C ALA A 383 6.25 22.12 23.34
N SER A 384 7.35 21.39 23.24
CA SER A 384 8.71 21.88 23.41
C SER A 384 9.61 21.27 22.35
N GLY A 385 10.53 22.05 21.78
CA GLY A 385 11.42 21.59 20.71
C GLY A 385 12.43 20.55 21.19
N PHE A 386 12.69 20.52 22.49
CA PHE A 386 13.51 19.52 23.18
C PHE A 386 13.01 19.36 24.63
N GLY A 387 13.19 18.16 25.20
CA GLY A 387 12.72 17.81 26.54
C GLY A 387 11.19 17.84 26.68
N ASN A 388 10.71 17.71 27.92
CA ASN A 388 9.28 17.77 28.24
C ASN A 388 8.93 19.11 28.88
N VAL A 389 7.74 19.64 28.61
CA VAL A 389 7.17 20.73 29.43
C VAL A 389 6.74 20.14 30.77
N GLN A 390 7.27 20.67 31.87
CA GLN A 390 7.07 20.08 33.20
C GLN A 390 6.69 21.14 34.23
N VAL A 391 5.75 20.79 35.10
CA VAL A 391 5.41 21.61 36.28
C VAL A 391 6.43 21.35 37.39
N ASN A 392 6.97 22.42 37.97
CA ASN A 392 7.91 22.44 39.10
C ASN A 392 9.23 21.70 38.84
N LYS A 393 9.54 21.41 37.56
CA LYS A 393 10.78 20.80 37.11
C LYS A 393 11.18 21.45 35.79
N ASN A 394 12.48 21.55 35.54
CA ASN A 394 13.01 21.99 34.25
C ASN A 394 12.74 20.94 33.16
N CYS A 395 13.04 21.26 31.90
CA CYS A 395 12.69 20.37 30.78
C CYS A 395 13.41 19.00 30.80
N GLY A 396 14.49 18.87 31.57
CA GLY A 396 15.21 17.62 31.84
C GLY A 396 14.76 16.86 33.10
N GLY A 397 13.75 17.35 33.83
CA GLY A 397 13.17 16.68 35.00
C GLY A 397 13.87 16.94 36.35
N LYS A 398 14.78 17.92 36.42
CA LYS A 398 15.42 18.39 37.66
C LYS A 398 14.69 19.62 38.24
N PRO A 399 14.97 20.05 39.48
CA PRO A 399 14.37 21.27 40.02
C PRO A 399 14.69 22.51 39.17
N LEU A 400 13.72 23.42 39.05
CA LEU A 400 13.83 24.69 38.32
C LEU A 400 14.89 25.58 38.97
N ARG A 401 15.89 26.01 38.20
CA ARG A 401 16.93 26.91 38.71
C ARG A 401 17.21 28.00 37.70
N VAL A 402 17.06 29.25 38.11
CA VAL A 402 17.38 30.42 37.30
C VAL A 402 18.40 31.26 38.04
N ASN A 403 19.46 31.66 37.34
CA ASN A 403 20.55 32.47 37.91
C ASN A 403 21.16 31.90 39.21
N GLY A 404 21.24 30.57 39.30
CA GLY A 404 21.78 29.82 40.43
C GLY A 404 20.77 29.54 41.54
N ASN A 405 19.66 30.26 41.60
CA ASN A 405 18.63 30.19 42.63
C ASN A 405 17.60 29.09 42.33
N LEU A 406 17.11 28.42 43.37
CA LEU A 406 16.03 27.43 43.25
C LEU A 406 14.67 28.14 43.22
N MET A 407 13.81 27.78 42.27
CA MET A 407 12.48 28.40 42.13
C MET A 407 11.43 27.60 42.91
N GLU A 408 10.52 28.28 43.62
CA GLU A 408 9.49 27.64 44.46
C GLU A 408 8.52 26.80 43.61
N PHE A 409 8.05 27.36 42.50
CA PHE A 409 7.19 26.69 41.53
C PHE A 409 7.31 27.36 40.16
N GLY A 410 6.95 26.63 39.11
CA GLY A 410 7.05 27.15 37.75
C GLY A 410 6.79 26.10 36.70
N ILE A 411 7.03 26.46 35.44
CA ILE A 411 6.87 25.56 34.30
C ILE A 411 8.17 25.57 33.49
N GLY A 412 8.89 24.45 33.54
CA GLY A 412 10.12 24.27 32.79
C GLY A 412 9.86 23.78 31.38
N THR A 413 10.56 24.36 30.42
CA THR A 413 10.42 24.12 28.98
C THR A 413 11.75 24.40 28.26
N HIS A 414 11.72 24.45 26.94
CA HIS A 414 12.88 24.67 26.09
C HIS A 414 12.48 25.49 24.86
N ALA A 415 13.33 26.37 24.35
CA ALA A 415 13.05 27.10 23.11
C ALA A 415 13.16 26.17 21.88
N ASN A 416 12.31 26.20 20.86
CA ASN A 416 11.02 26.85 20.80
C ASN A 416 9.96 26.02 21.55
N SER A 417 9.05 26.66 22.27
CA SER A 417 7.93 26.00 22.95
C SER A 417 6.64 26.81 22.90
N ILE A 418 5.52 26.10 23.11
CA ILE A 418 4.20 26.69 23.33
C ILE A 418 3.44 25.91 24.40
N ILE A 419 2.81 26.62 25.33
CA ILE A 419 1.94 26.08 26.37
C ILE A 419 0.61 26.83 26.28
N THR A 420 -0.47 26.11 26.00
CA THR A 420 -1.80 26.66 25.74
C THR A 420 -2.77 26.28 26.87
N TYR A 421 -3.41 27.29 27.43
CA TYR A 421 -4.49 27.19 28.40
C TYR A 421 -5.79 27.69 27.76
N ARG A 422 -6.89 26.94 27.96
CA ARG A 422 -8.23 27.46 27.70
C ARG A 422 -8.77 28.04 28.99
N LEU A 423 -9.15 29.32 28.95
CA LEU A 423 -9.75 29.99 30.10
C LEU A 423 -11.28 29.78 30.06
N PRO A 424 -11.93 29.45 31.19
CA PRO A 424 -13.39 29.33 31.24
C PRO A 424 -14.10 30.61 30.75
N LYS A 425 -15.27 30.46 30.13
CA LYS A 425 -16.03 31.58 29.51
C LYS A 425 -16.31 32.75 30.46
N GLU A 426 -16.32 32.51 31.77
CA GLU A 426 -16.57 33.49 32.85
C GLU A 426 -15.46 33.50 33.92
N HIS A 427 -14.18 33.39 33.52
CA HIS A 427 -13.07 33.43 34.48
C HIS A 427 -12.89 34.82 35.13
N PRO A 428 -12.45 34.91 36.40
CA PRO A 428 -12.28 36.19 37.10
C PRO A 428 -10.94 36.91 36.82
N TYR A 429 -10.00 36.24 36.15
CA TYR A 429 -8.63 36.75 35.93
C TYR A 429 -8.57 37.98 35.02
N VAL A 430 -7.87 39.03 35.44
CA VAL A 430 -7.68 40.27 34.67
C VAL A 430 -6.23 40.48 34.22
N LYS A 431 -5.25 39.84 34.87
CA LYS A 431 -3.84 39.91 34.47
C LYS A 431 -3.06 38.62 34.79
N ILE A 432 -1.96 38.40 34.09
CA ILE A 432 -0.92 37.42 34.42
C ILE A 432 0.37 38.14 34.80
N VAL A 433 1.04 37.67 35.84
CA VAL A 433 2.38 38.08 36.25
C VAL A 433 3.25 36.83 36.33
N THR A 434 4.44 36.86 35.73
CA THR A 434 5.36 35.72 35.73
C THR A 434 6.79 36.21 35.65
N GLY A 435 7.68 35.61 36.43
CA GLY A 435 9.10 35.62 36.11
C GLY A 435 9.36 34.72 34.90
N VAL A 436 10.42 34.99 34.16
CA VAL A 436 10.90 34.17 33.05
C VAL A 436 12.42 34.13 33.10
N GLY A 437 13.03 33.00 32.76
CA GLY A 437 14.48 32.93 32.76
C GLY A 437 15.06 31.71 32.06
N LEU A 438 16.36 31.78 31.78
CA LEU A 438 17.12 30.65 31.29
C LEU A 438 17.43 29.70 32.45
N ASP A 439 17.03 28.44 32.31
CA ASP A 439 17.28 27.43 33.35
C ASP A 439 18.77 27.05 33.38
N ASN A 440 19.31 26.92 34.58
CA ASN A 440 20.69 26.50 34.84
C ASN A 440 20.98 25.12 34.28
N GLY A 441 19.98 24.24 34.21
CA GLY A 441 20.10 22.96 33.52
C GLY A 441 20.51 23.09 32.06
N GLY A 442 20.21 24.21 31.38
CA GLY A 442 20.72 24.54 30.05
C GLY A 442 21.99 25.40 30.09
N THR A 443 22.00 26.47 30.87
CA THR A 443 23.12 27.45 30.89
C THR A 443 24.41 26.94 31.54
N ASP A 444 24.34 25.83 32.30
CA ASP A 444 25.50 25.14 32.88
C ASP A 444 26.11 24.09 31.93
N GLN A 445 25.53 23.86 30.73
CA GLN A 445 25.99 22.82 29.78
C GLN A 445 27.19 23.24 28.91
N GLY A 446 28.26 23.73 29.51
CA GLY A 446 29.52 24.01 28.80
C GLY A 446 29.35 25.01 27.64
N ALA A 447 29.89 24.69 26.47
CA ALA A 447 29.97 25.62 25.34
C ALA A 447 28.59 26.06 24.78
N CYS A 448 27.60 25.16 24.72
CA CYS A 448 26.25 25.53 24.29
C CYS A 448 25.54 26.38 25.35
N GLY A 449 25.69 26.03 26.64
CA GLY A 449 25.11 26.78 27.76
C GLY A 449 25.65 28.21 27.91
N ASN A 450 26.89 28.45 27.46
CA ASN A 450 27.51 29.78 27.50
C ASN A 450 26.92 30.76 26.48
N VAL A 451 26.30 30.26 25.43
CA VAL A 451 25.67 31.09 24.41
C VAL A 451 24.15 31.09 24.50
N SER A 452 23.51 30.27 25.35
CA SER A 452 22.05 30.14 25.44
C SER A 452 21.31 31.48 25.35
N SER A 453 20.32 31.55 24.47
CA SER A 453 19.52 32.75 24.30
C SER A 453 18.05 32.44 23.99
N ALA A 454 17.12 33.00 24.77
CA ALA A 454 15.69 32.75 24.58
C ALA A 454 14.85 34.01 24.76
N GLN A 455 13.72 34.07 24.07
CA GLN A 455 12.75 35.15 24.20
C GLN A 455 11.37 34.60 24.55
N PHE A 456 10.72 35.23 25.54
CA PHE A 456 9.44 34.80 26.08
C PHE A 456 8.33 35.70 25.57
N HIS A 457 7.18 35.11 25.25
CA HIS A 457 6.03 35.80 24.67
C HIS A 457 4.74 35.27 25.29
N ILE A 458 3.78 36.17 25.51
CA ILE A 458 2.43 35.80 25.95
C ILE A 458 1.44 36.21 24.87
N PHE A 459 0.53 35.31 24.52
CA PHE A 459 -0.58 35.56 23.59
C PHE A 459 -1.92 35.23 24.24
N ILE A 460 -2.99 35.86 23.75
CA ILE A 460 -4.39 35.54 24.10
C ILE A 460 -5.19 35.02 22.90
N GLN A 461 -4.48 34.74 21.80
CA GLN A 461 -4.97 34.07 20.61
C GLN A 461 -3.85 33.20 20.06
N GLN A 462 -4.16 32.02 19.54
CA GLN A 462 -3.15 31.06 19.14
C GLN A 462 -2.23 31.61 18.02
N PRO A 463 -0.91 31.71 18.25
CA PRO A 463 0.04 32.17 17.23
C PRO A 463 0.20 31.13 16.10
N ARG A 464 0.18 31.56 14.84
CA ARG A 464 0.21 30.66 13.65
C ARG A 464 1.62 30.29 13.14
N PHE A 465 2.68 30.61 13.89
CA PHE A 465 4.07 30.58 13.36
C PHE A 465 5.03 29.62 14.07
N LEU A 466 4.56 28.86 15.08
CA LEU A 466 5.38 27.91 15.82
C LEU A 466 4.93 26.47 15.54
N ALA A 467 5.61 25.79 14.63
CA ALA A 467 5.58 24.34 14.52
C ALA A 467 6.69 23.78 15.43
N VAL A 468 6.38 23.64 16.71
CA VAL A 468 7.30 23.01 17.66
C VAL A 468 7.22 21.50 17.45
N ALA A 469 8.23 20.92 16.79
CA ALA A 469 8.34 19.48 16.65
C ALA A 469 8.59 18.87 18.03
N SER A 470 7.59 18.17 18.58
CA SER A 470 7.78 17.41 19.81
C SER A 470 8.82 16.32 19.59
N ALA A 471 9.87 16.32 20.41
CA ALA A 471 10.85 15.24 20.50
C ALA A 471 10.22 13.98 21.14
N ALA A 472 9.33 13.35 20.40
CA ALA A 472 8.89 11.97 20.52
C ALA A 472 8.38 11.62 19.11
N GLY A 473 8.72 10.45 18.59
CA GLY A 473 8.26 9.96 17.29
C GLY A 473 6.76 9.62 17.24
N ASN A 474 5.90 10.47 17.81
CA ASN A 474 4.47 10.48 17.62
C ASN A 474 4.12 11.89 17.14
N ALA A 475 3.49 11.99 15.97
CA ALA A 475 2.65 13.14 15.68
C ALA A 475 1.81 13.42 16.94
N ALA A 476 1.63 14.70 17.31
CA ALA A 476 0.59 15.04 18.28
C ALA A 476 -0.64 14.23 17.89
N PRO A 477 -1.20 13.38 18.79
CA PRO A 477 -2.25 12.45 18.40
C PRO A 477 -3.29 13.27 17.67
N ALA A 478 -3.53 12.91 16.41
CA ALA A 478 -4.63 13.46 15.67
C ALA A 478 -5.83 13.35 16.60
N SER A 479 -6.58 14.45 16.75
CA SER A 479 -7.70 14.50 17.69
C SER A 479 -8.51 13.23 17.50
N ARG A 480 -8.67 12.48 18.60
CA ARG A 480 -9.40 11.21 18.60
C ARG A 480 -10.88 11.44 18.81
N ASP A 481 -11.33 12.67 18.68
CA ASP A 481 -12.74 13.00 18.73
C ASP A 481 -13.37 12.70 17.36
N PRO A 482 -14.61 12.19 17.30
CA PRO A 482 -15.30 11.86 16.05
C PRO A 482 -15.32 13.01 15.02
N GLU A 483 -15.37 14.25 15.46
CA GLU A 483 -15.45 15.45 14.62
C GLU A 483 -14.19 15.68 13.76
N ASP A 484 -13.05 15.10 14.18
CA ASP A 484 -11.79 15.19 13.48
C ASP A 484 -11.45 13.92 12.69
N ALA A 485 -12.23 12.85 12.85
CA ALA A 485 -11.99 11.53 12.25
C ALA A 485 -11.76 11.58 10.73
N VAL A 486 -12.51 12.39 10.00
CA VAL A 486 -12.33 12.53 8.54
C VAL A 486 -11.06 13.30 8.19
N LYS A 487 -10.68 14.33 8.97
CA LYS A 487 -9.45 15.11 8.73
C LYS A 487 -8.20 14.26 8.90
N ASN A 488 -8.33 13.22 9.71
CA ASN A 488 -7.31 12.24 10.04
C ASN A 488 -7.15 11.14 8.97
N LEU A 489 -7.95 11.17 7.90
CA LEU A 489 -7.85 10.26 6.77
C LEU A 489 -7.37 10.99 5.52
N ASP A 490 -6.53 10.32 4.74
CA ASP A 490 -6.30 10.64 3.35
C ASP A 490 -7.34 9.93 2.50
N VAL A 491 -8.30 10.70 1.98
CA VAL A 491 -9.37 10.21 1.10
C VAL A 491 -8.94 10.34 -0.35
N HIS A 492 -9.26 9.35 -1.17
CA HIS A 492 -9.03 9.39 -2.62
C HIS A 492 -9.56 10.70 -3.24
N GLU A 493 -8.82 11.33 -4.14
CA GLU A 493 -9.06 12.71 -4.61
C GLU A 493 -10.46 12.98 -5.20
N ALA A 494 -11.06 11.95 -5.82
CA ALA A 494 -12.40 12.00 -6.42
C ALA A 494 -13.54 11.70 -5.45
N LEU A 495 -13.21 11.32 -4.21
CA LEU A 495 -14.16 10.91 -3.18
C LEU A 495 -14.17 11.92 -2.02
N GLN A 496 -15.20 11.81 -1.20
CA GLN A 496 -15.27 12.39 0.14
C GLN A 496 -15.67 11.29 1.12
N ALA A 497 -15.26 11.45 2.38
CA ALA A 497 -15.70 10.62 3.49
C ALA A 497 -16.44 11.50 4.50
N GLU A 498 -17.51 10.98 5.09
CA GLU A 498 -18.31 11.62 6.12
C GLU A 498 -18.52 10.62 7.26
N VAL A 499 -18.54 11.06 8.51
CA VAL A 499 -18.86 10.18 9.64
C VAL A 499 -20.34 9.87 9.58
N PHE A 500 -20.68 8.59 9.41
CA PHE A 500 -22.06 8.11 9.47
C PHE A 500 -22.49 7.88 10.93
N ALA A 501 -21.65 7.21 11.72
CA ALA A 501 -21.88 7.00 13.15
C ALA A 501 -20.54 6.91 13.88
N ALA A 502 -20.51 7.24 15.17
CA ALA A 502 -19.33 7.13 16.02
C ALA A 502 -19.72 6.93 17.49
N GLU A 503 -18.72 6.73 18.35
CA GLU A 503 -18.92 6.74 19.80
C GLU A 503 -19.67 8.00 20.30
N PRO A 504 -20.57 7.88 21.30
CA PRO A 504 -20.93 6.69 22.06
C PRO A 504 -22.11 5.88 21.44
N MET A 505 -22.53 6.18 20.20
CA MET A 505 -23.66 5.47 19.58
C MET A 505 -23.35 3.98 19.41
N MET A 506 -22.12 3.67 19.02
CA MET A 506 -21.59 2.34 18.75
C MET A 506 -20.11 2.31 19.14
N LEU A 507 -19.62 1.14 19.54
CA LEU A 507 -18.23 0.86 19.85
C LEU A 507 -17.70 -0.28 18.96
N SER A 508 -16.38 -0.37 18.80
CA SER A 508 -15.64 -1.51 18.21
C SER A 508 -16.41 -2.37 17.19
N PRO A 509 -16.75 -1.84 16.00
CA PRO A 509 -17.45 -2.62 14.98
C PRO A 509 -16.50 -3.64 14.31
N SER A 510 -16.79 -4.93 14.39
CA SER A 510 -16.00 -5.99 13.72
C SER A 510 -16.45 -6.29 12.30
N ASN A 511 -17.76 -6.17 12.03
CA ASN A 511 -18.40 -6.45 10.73
C ASN A 511 -19.74 -5.72 10.65
N ILE A 512 -20.18 -5.41 9.42
CA ILE A 512 -21.45 -4.73 9.15
C ILE A 512 -22.20 -5.37 7.98
N ASP A 513 -23.51 -5.18 7.96
CA ASP A 513 -24.37 -5.34 6.78
C ASP A 513 -25.30 -4.14 6.63
N ILE A 514 -25.83 -3.91 5.42
CA ILE A 514 -26.73 -2.79 5.13
C ILE A 514 -28.01 -3.33 4.50
N ASP A 515 -29.12 -3.14 5.20
CA ASP A 515 -30.41 -3.61 4.72
C ASP A 515 -30.98 -2.74 3.59
N HIS A 516 -32.04 -3.24 2.95
CA HIS A 516 -32.74 -2.55 1.87
C HIS A 516 -33.36 -1.18 2.27
N ARG A 517 -33.50 -0.90 3.57
CA ARG A 517 -33.95 0.38 4.14
C ARG A 517 -32.78 1.32 4.40
N GLY A 518 -31.56 0.94 4.04
CA GLY A 518 -30.36 1.75 4.21
C GLY A 518 -29.81 1.77 5.64
N ARG A 519 -30.37 0.97 6.54
CA ARG A 519 -29.93 0.89 7.95
C ARG A 519 -28.70 0.01 8.04
N VAL A 520 -27.75 0.42 8.87
CA VAL A 520 -26.49 -0.30 9.08
C VAL A 520 -26.61 -1.21 10.29
N TRP A 521 -26.46 -2.50 10.07
CA TRP A 521 -26.42 -3.53 11.09
C TRP A 521 -24.97 -3.76 11.50
N VAL A 522 -24.69 -3.75 12.81
CA VAL A 522 -23.31 -3.76 13.33
C VAL A 522 -23.12 -4.90 14.30
N ALA A 523 -22.10 -5.72 14.06
CA ALA A 523 -21.51 -6.60 15.05
C ALA A 523 -20.56 -5.80 15.97
N GLU A 524 -20.99 -5.51 17.20
CA GLU A 524 -20.19 -4.77 18.18
C GLU A 524 -19.51 -5.73 19.16
N ILE A 525 -18.17 -5.67 19.20
CA ILE A 525 -17.33 -6.71 19.79
C ILE A 525 -16.47 -6.21 20.97
N ILE A 526 -17.01 -6.24 22.19
CA ILE A 526 -16.29 -5.83 23.41
C ILE A 526 -15.64 -7.02 24.11
N ASN A 527 -16.27 -8.19 24.10
CA ASN A 527 -15.81 -9.34 24.89
C ASN A 527 -14.71 -10.18 24.22
N TYR A 528 -13.95 -9.58 23.33
CA TYR A 528 -13.01 -10.29 22.47
C TYR A 528 -11.68 -10.58 23.16
N ARG A 529 -11.32 -11.87 23.20
CA ARG A 529 -10.00 -12.38 23.63
C ARG A 529 -9.58 -11.92 25.03
N GLY A 530 -8.63 -10.98 25.11
CA GLY A 530 -8.12 -10.46 26.39
C GLY A 530 -9.20 -9.74 27.20
N HIS A 531 -10.30 -9.38 26.55
CA HIS A 531 -11.44 -8.67 27.13
C HIS A 531 -12.64 -9.57 27.37
N ARG A 532 -12.45 -10.90 27.41
CA ARG A 532 -13.51 -11.85 27.76
C ARG A 532 -14.26 -11.42 29.02
N ASN A 533 -15.58 -11.43 28.92
CA ASN A 533 -16.50 -11.05 29.99
C ASN A 533 -16.36 -9.59 30.48
N LYS A 534 -15.80 -8.66 29.70
CA LYS A 534 -15.76 -7.23 30.08
C LYS A 534 -17.13 -6.58 30.10
N ARG A 535 -17.98 -6.91 29.12
CA ARG A 535 -19.41 -6.57 29.08
C ARG A 535 -20.22 -7.77 29.56
N GLN A 536 -20.77 -7.67 30.76
CA GLN A 536 -21.44 -8.77 31.46
C GLN A 536 -22.69 -9.28 30.73
N GLU A 537 -23.38 -8.40 30.01
CA GLU A 537 -24.58 -8.70 29.25
C GLU A 537 -24.27 -9.46 27.94
N GLY A 538 -23.00 -9.48 27.53
CA GLY A 538 -22.56 -10.04 26.25
C GLY A 538 -22.49 -9.00 25.13
N ASP A 539 -21.88 -9.40 24.01
CA ASP A 539 -21.76 -8.57 22.82
C ASP A 539 -23.11 -8.34 22.13
N ARG A 540 -23.15 -7.37 21.20
CA ARG A 540 -24.40 -6.83 20.65
C ARG A 540 -24.43 -6.84 19.14
N ILE A 541 -25.63 -7.00 18.59
CA ILE A 541 -25.98 -6.58 17.24
C ILE A 541 -26.81 -5.30 17.32
N LEU A 542 -26.34 -4.24 16.66
CA LEU A 542 -27.01 -2.94 16.62
C LEU A 542 -27.64 -2.70 15.24
N ILE A 543 -28.68 -1.87 15.20
CA ILE A 543 -29.25 -1.29 13.97
C ILE A 543 -29.12 0.22 14.10
N LEU A 544 -28.41 0.84 13.16
CA LEU A 544 -28.19 2.28 13.08
C LEU A 544 -28.91 2.83 11.84
N GLU A 545 -29.65 3.92 12.02
CA GLU A 545 -30.52 4.48 10.98
C GLU A 545 -30.35 6.00 10.91
N ASP A 546 -30.38 6.51 9.68
CA ASP A 546 -30.42 7.93 9.33
C ASP A 546 -31.88 8.25 8.97
N THR A 547 -32.63 8.82 9.92
CA THR A 547 -34.09 9.03 9.75
C THR A 547 -34.44 10.30 8.96
N ASP A 548 -33.51 11.25 8.84
CA ASP A 548 -33.72 12.51 8.12
C ASP A 548 -33.01 12.58 6.75
N GLY A 549 -32.13 11.61 6.45
CA GLY A 549 -31.43 11.47 5.18
C GLY A 549 -30.25 12.44 5.02
N ASP A 550 -29.71 13.01 6.09
CA ASP A 550 -28.56 13.93 6.04
C ASP A 550 -27.22 13.23 5.77
N GLY A 551 -27.18 11.90 5.88
CA GLY A 551 -25.98 11.08 5.75
C GLY A 551 -25.35 10.64 7.07
N LYS A 552 -26.04 10.81 8.20
CA LYS A 552 -25.60 10.42 9.53
C LYS A 552 -26.69 9.64 10.26
N ALA A 553 -26.30 8.63 11.02
CA ALA A 553 -27.22 7.95 11.89
C ALA A 553 -27.65 8.88 13.04
N ASP A 554 -28.95 8.92 13.29
CA ASP A 554 -29.60 9.65 14.38
C ASP A 554 -30.42 8.71 15.30
N ALA A 555 -30.65 7.48 14.84
CA ALA A 555 -31.39 6.45 15.57
C ALA A 555 -30.55 5.17 15.77
N LYS A 556 -30.76 4.52 16.91
CA LYS A 556 -30.12 3.27 17.30
C LYS A 556 -31.11 2.32 17.95
N LYS A 557 -31.08 1.04 17.54
CA LYS A 557 -31.72 -0.08 18.24
C LYS A 557 -30.70 -1.17 18.56
N VAL A 558 -30.93 -1.91 19.65
CA VAL A 558 -30.23 -3.17 19.91
C VAL A 558 -31.14 -4.28 19.39
N PHE A 559 -30.72 -4.97 18.34
CA PHE A 559 -31.46 -6.11 17.81
C PHE A 559 -31.33 -7.31 18.75
N TYR A 560 -30.10 -7.63 19.15
CA TYR A 560 -29.82 -8.71 20.09
C TYR A 560 -28.59 -8.41 20.94
N GLN A 561 -28.60 -8.89 22.18
CA GLN A 561 -27.47 -8.85 23.10
C GLN A 561 -27.42 -10.15 23.89
N GLY A 562 -26.24 -10.79 23.93
CA GLY A 562 -26.09 -12.04 24.66
C GLY A 562 -24.67 -12.60 24.67
N ARG A 563 -24.33 -13.39 25.69
CA ARG A 563 -23.04 -14.07 25.83
C ARG A 563 -22.81 -15.16 24.78
N ASP A 564 -23.88 -15.66 24.19
CA ASP A 564 -23.91 -16.67 23.13
C ASP A 564 -23.53 -16.12 21.76
N ILE A 565 -23.44 -14.79 21.61
CA ILE A 565 -22.88 -14.13 20.42
C ILE A 565 -21.58 -13.38 20.72
N ASP A 566 -20.92 -13.66 21.84
CA ASP A 566 -19.65 -13.05 22.18
C ASP A 566 -18.62 -13.20 21.04
N SER A 567 -17.95 -12.09 20.74
CA SER A 567 -17.06 -11.95 19.58
C SER A 567 -17.76 -12.24 18.25
N PRO A 568 -18.82 -11.50 17.90
CA PRO A 568 -19.46 -11.64 16.60
C PRO A 568 -18.51 -11.11 15.53
N HIS A 569 -18.12 -11.95 14.56
CA HIS A 569 -17.25 -11.57 13.44
C HIS A 569 -18.01 -11.44 12.11
N GLY A 570 -19.29 -11.83 12.07
CA GLY A 570 -20.14 -11.76 10.89
C GLY A 570 -21.60 -11.53 11.24
N VAL A 571 -22.26 -10.67 10.49
CA VAL A 571 -23.70 -10.38 10.51
C VAL A 571 -24.20 -10.30 9.07
N CYS A 572 -25.16 -11.15 8.71
CA CYS A 572 -25.79 -11.15 7.38
C CYS A 572 -27.30 -11.04 7.51
N VAL A 573 -27.91 -10.03 6.88
CA VAL A 573 -29.32 -9.67 7.02
C VAL A 573 -30.11 -10.08 5.78
N LEU A 574 -30.89 -11.15 5.93
CA LEU A 574 -31.82 -11.66 4.94
C LEU A 574 -33.22 -11.06 5.19
N GLY A 575 -33.33 -9.76 4.92
CA GLY A 575 -34.54 -8.97 5.20
C GLY A 575 -35.72 -9.24 4.26
N THR A 576 -36.91 -8.88 4.73
CA THR A 576 -38.15 -8.85 3.92
C THR A 576 -38.67 -7.41 3.81
N VAL A 577 -39.56 -7.16 2.84
CA VAL A 577 -40.07 -5.82 2.54
C VAL A 577 -40.77 -5.16 3.73
N ASP A 578 -41.50 -5.94 4.52
CA ASP A 578 -42.24 -5.48 5.70
C ASP A 578 -41.50 -5.72 7.02
N GLY A 579 -40.25 -6.20 6.96
CA GLY A 579 -39.46 -6.59 8.12
C GLY A 579 -39.84 -7.96 8.72
N LYS A 580 -41.02 -8.48 8.42
CA LYS A 580 -41.52 -9.75 8.98
C LYS A 580 -40.79 -10.96 8.45
N ASN A 581 -40.43 -11.87 9.34
CA ASN A 581 -39.59 -13.04 9.04
C ASN A 581 -38.19 -12.67 8.52
N THR A 582 -37.67 -11.48 8.90
CA THR A 582 -36.27 -11.12 8.63
C THR A 582 -35.37 -12.10 9.37
N LYS A 583 -34.44 -12.73 8.64
CA LYS A 583 -33.45 -13.63 9.23
C LYS A 583 -32.10 -12.91 9.31
N VAL A 584 -31.43 -13.01 10.45
CA VAL A 584 -30.11 -12.44 10.71
C VAL A 584 -29.17 -13.58 11.08
N ILE A 585 -28.20 -13.85 10.21
CA ILE A 585 -27.17 -14.89 10.44
C ILE A 585 -26.02 -14.23 11.18
N ILE A 586 -25.62 -14.80 12.31
CA ILE A 586 -24.52 -14.31 13.15
C ILE A 586 -23.46 -15.40 13.28
N ALA A 587 -22.24 -15.06 12.88
CA ALA A 587 -21.05 -15.90 13.07
C ALA A 587 -20.32 -15.44 14.35
N ALA A 588 -20.36 -16.26 15.39
CA ALA A 588 -19.78 -15.94 16.69
C ALA A 588 -19.36 -17.19 17.46
N GLY A 589 -18.25 -17.09 18.21
CA GLY A 589 -17.78 -18.21 19.04
C GLY A 589 -17.49 -19.48 18.23
N ASP A 590 -18.18 -20.57 18.58
CA ASP A 590 -18.05 -21.91 17.99
C ASP A 590 -19.23 -22.31 17.07
N LYS A 591 -20.12 -21.35 16.77
CA LYS A 591 -21.39 -21.58 16.07
C LYS A 591 -21.72 -20.50 15.05
N VAL A 592 -22.63 -20.85 14.16
CA VAL A 592 -23.37 -19.91 13.33
C VAL A 592 -24.83 -19.98 13.74
N GLN A 593 -25.39 -18.83 14.13
CA GLN A 593 -26.76 -18.74 14.65
C GLN A 593 -27.63 -17.95 13.68
N VAL A 594 -28.90 -18.33 13.59
CA VAL A 594 -29.93 -17.62 12.82
C VAL A 594 -30.95 -17.08 13.78
N PHE A 595 -31.06 -15.75 13.82
CA PHE A 595 -32.07 -15.03 14.56
C PHE A 595 -33.18 -14.65 13.59
N THR A 596 -34.44 -14.87 13.96
CA THR A 596 -35.59 -14.50 13.12
C THR A 596 -36.47 -13.50 13.84
N ASP A 597 -36.63 -12.32 13.26
CA ASP A 597 -37.68 -11.35 13.59
C ASP A 597 -38.92 -11.73 12.80
N VAL A 598 -39.93 -12.29 13.46
CA VAL A 598 -41.14 -12.83 12.84
C VAL A 598 -42.17 -11.72 12.58
N ASP A 599 -42.28 -10.74 13.48
CA ASP A 599 -43.35 -9.74 13.46
C ASP A 599 -42.94 -8.36 12.90
N GLY A 600 -41.65 -8.16 12.65
CA GLY A 600 -41.06 -6.98 12.02
C GLY A 600 -40.76 -5.84 13.00
N ASP A 601 -40.70 -6.12 14.31
CA ASP A 601 -40.44 -5.12 15.34
C ASP A 601 -38.95 -4.78 15.55
N ASP A 602 -38.07 -5.37 14.74
CA ASP A 602 -36.61 -5.34 14.84
C ASP A 602 -36.08 -6.00 16.14
N LYS A 603 -36.74 -7.06 16.64
CA LYS A 603 -36.23 -7.97 17.67
C LYS A 603 -36.38 -9.43 17.23
N PRO A 604 -35.50 -10.34 17.68
CA PRO A 604 -35.63 -11.74 17.33
C PRO A 604 -36.65 -12.47 18.21
N ASP A 605 -37.59 -13.14 17.57
CA ASP A 605 -38.54 -14.07 18.21
C ASP A 605 -38.00 -15.51 18.27
N LYS A 606 -37.08 -15.85 17.36
CA LYS A 606 -36.48 -17.19 17.26
C LYS A 606 -34.97 -17.12 17.16
N LYS A 607 -34.31 -18.13 17.73
CA LYS A 607 -32.86 -18.37 17.65
C LYS A 607 -32.60 -19.83 17.33
N GLU A 608 -31.91 -20.08 16.23
CA GLU A 608 -31.61 -21.42 15.72
C GLU A 608 -30.11 -21.56 15.43
N THR A 609 -29.55 -22.76 15.53
CA THR A 609 -28.17 -23.03 15.09
C THR A 609 -28.19 -23.48 13.63
N LEU A 610 -27.37 -22.85 12.78
CA LEU A 610 -27.14 -23.28 11.39
C LEU A 610 -25.98 -24.27 11.32
N PHE A 611 -24.85 -23.90 11.92
CA PHE A 611 -23.64 -24.71 11.99
C PHE A 611 -23.04 -24.68 13.38
N SER A 612 -22.32 -25.75 13.74
CA SER A 612 -21.68 -25.91 15.03
C SER A 612 -20.31 -26.59 14.90
N GLY A 613 -19.64 -26.80 16.04
CA GLY A 613 -18.40 -27.59 16.10
C GLY A 613 -17.18 -26.88 15.52
N ILE A 614 -17.26 -25.56 15.32
CA ILE A 614 -16.19 -24.74 14.77
C ILE A 614 -15.26 -24.37 15.91
N ALA A 615 -13.96 -24.65 15.75
CA ALA A 615 -12.95 -24.25 16.72
C ALA A 615 -12.56 -22.76 16.55
N GLY A 616 -11.60 -22.29 17.33
CA GLY A 616 -11.14 -20.90 17.22
C GLY A 616 -12.13 -19.89 17.79
N SER A 617 -12.88 -20.26 18.84
CA SER A 617 -13.77 -19.34 19.54
C SER A 617 -13.02 -18.09 20.02
N GLN A 618 -13.55 -16.93 19.64
CA GLN A 618 -12.91 -15.61 19.81
C GLN A 618 -11.49 -15.55 19.22
N HIS A 619 -11.25 -16.21 18.10
CA HIS A 619 -10.02 -16.09 17.33
C HIS A 619 -10.33 -15.41 15.99
N ASP A 620 -9.46 -14.50 15.56
CA ASP A 620 -9.49 -13.87 14.24
C ASP A 620 -9.36 -14.85 13.06
N HIS A 621 -9.16 -16.15 13.31
CA HIS A 621 -9.06 -17.20 12.29
C HIS A 621 -10.20 -18.23 12.45
N GLY A 622 -11.27 -17.83 13.14
CA GLY A 622 -12.45 -18.65 13.37
C GLY A 622 -13.43 -18.56 12.19
N ILE A 623 -14.71 -18.69 12.49
CA ILE A 623 -15.81 -18.44 11.54
C ILE A 623 -16.00 -16.94 11.32
N HIS A 624 -16.35 -16.55 10.09
CA HIS A 624 -16.60 -15.17 9.68
C HIS A 624 -17.92 -15.04 8.91
N ASP A 625 -18.08 -13.92 8.20
CA ASP A 625 -19.35 -13.46 7.64
C ASP A 625 -19.91 -14.31 6.49
N PHE A 626 -21.22 -14.17 6.29
CA PHE A 626 -22.01 -14.83 5.26
C PHE A 626 -22.46 -13.81 4.21
N MET A 627 -22.48 -14.23 2.95
CA MET A 627 -23.01 -13.43 1.84
C MET A 627 -24.02 -14.24 1.02
N PHE A 628 -25.18 -13.65 0.72
CA PHE A 628 -26.08 -14.17 -0.30
C PHE A 628 -25.51 -13.92 -1.71
N GLY A 629 -25.30 -14.99 -2.47
CA GLY A 629 -24.74 -14.95 -3.82
C GLY A 629 -25.81 -14.87 -4.93
N PRO A 630 -25.39 -14.57 -6.18
CA PRO A 630 -26.31 -14.36 -7.30
C PRO A 630 -27.05 -15.65 -7.73
N ASP A 631 -26.51 -16.82 -7.39
CA ASP A 631 -27.08 -18.14 -7.66
C ASP A 631 -28.13 -18.59 -6.62
N GLY A 632 -28.44 -17.75 -5.63
CA GLY A 632 -29.43 -18.06 -4.59
C GLY A 632 -28.89 -18.79 -3.38
N ARG A 633 -27.56 -18.86 -3.22
CA ARG A 633 -26.87 -19.63 -2.18
C ARG A 633 -26.11 -18.72 -1.21
N LEU A 634 -25.79 -19.25 -0.03
CA LEU A 634 -24.92 -18.60 0.96
C LEU A 634 -23.47 -18.97 0.69
N TYR A 635 -22.58 -18.00 0.87
CA TYR A 635 -21.13 -18.15 0.80
C TYR A 635 -20.50 -17.66 2.09
N PHE A 636 -19.51 -18.39 2.59
CA PHE A 636 -18.83 -18.09 3.86
C PHE A 636 -17.51 -18.86 3.93
N ASN A 637 -16.76 -18.64 5.01
CA ASN A 637 -15.43 -19.20 5.21
C ASN A 637 -15.07 -19.27 6.69
N PHE A 638 -14.10 -20.12 7.01
CA PHE A 638 -13.36 -20.04 8.26
C PHE A 638 -11.85 -20.05 8.00
N GLY A 639 -11.11 -19.44 8.91
CA GLY A 639 -9.65 -19.54 8.95
C GLY A 639 -9.17 -20.88 9.52
N ASN A 640 -7.86 -21.05 9.61
CA ASN A 640 -7.23 -22.30 9.97
C ASN A 640 -7.44 -22.72 11.44
N SER A 641 -7.94 -21.82 12.30
CA SER A 641 -8.39 -22.17 13.66
C SER A 641 -9.81 -22.73 13.68
N GLY A 642 -10.59 -22.64 12.59
CA GLY A 642 -11.95 -23.18 12.50
C GLY A 642 -12.02 -24.70 12.55
N ARG A 643 -11.01 -25.40 12.01
CA ARG A 643 -10.77 -26.86 12.02
C ARG A 643 -11.85 -27.77 11.43
N GLN A 644 -13.12 -27.65 11.84
CA GLN A 644 -14.21 -28.55 11.43
C GLN A 644 -15.53 -27.79 11.34
N LEU A 645 -16.40 -28.23 10.43
CA LEU A 645 -17.78 -27.78 10.35
C LEU A 645 -18.74 -28.94 10.67
N LYS A 646 -19.73 -28.69 11.51
CA LYS A 646 -20.82 -29.62 11.84
C LYS A 646 -22.16 -28.96 11.57
N ASP A 647 -23.17 -29.79 11.32
CA ASP A 647 -24.55 -29.31 11.17
C ASP A 647 -25.13 -28.83 12.51
N LYS A 648 -26.40 -28.42 12.48
CA LYS A 648 -27.16 -27.96 13.64
C LYS A 648 -27.30 -29.01 14.75
N ASP A 649 -27.19 -30.30 14.43
CA ASP A 649 -27.33 -31.42 15.35
C ASP A 649 -25.95 -31.93 15.85
N GLY A 650 -24.86 -31.26 15.44
CA GLY A 650 -23.50 -31.59 15.87
C GLY A 650 -22.88 -32.76 15.12
N LYS A 651 -23.41 -33.13 13.95
CA LYS A 651 -22.81 -34.17 13.09
C LYS A 651 -21.82 -33.53 12.10
N PRO A 652 -20.63 -34.14 11.89
CA PRO A 652 -19.69 -33.67 10.87
C PRO A 652 -20.34 -33.58 9.49
N ILE A 653 -20.11 -32.45 8.80
CA ILE A 653 -20.62 -32.27 7.44
C ILE A 653 -19.75 -33.04 6.47
N VAL A 654 -20.41 -33.75 5.54
CA VAL A 654 -19.81 -34.29 4.33
C VAL A 654 -20.29 -33.42 3.17
N ASP A 655 -19.36 -32.83 2.43
CA ASP A 655 -19.69 -31.95 1.32
C ASP A 655 -20.16 -32.73 0.07
N LEU A 656 -20.60 -32.01 -0.96
CA LEU A 656 -21.07 -32.63 -2.22
C LEU A 656 -20.00 -33.42 -2.98
N ALA A 657 -18.71 -33.26 -2.65
CA ALA A 657 -17.63 -34.08 -3.20
C ALA A 657 -17.38 -35.37 -2.39
N GLY A 658 -18.16 -35.61 -1.32
CA GLY A 658 -18.07 -36.80 -0.48
C GLY A 658 -16.99 -36.69 0.61
N ASN A 659 -16.46 -35.50 0.87
CA ASN A 659 -15.37 -35.29 1.83
C ASN A 659 -15.92 -34.73 3.14
N GLU A 660 -15.46 -35.28 4.28
CA GLU A 660 -15.74 -34.67 5.58
C GLU A 660 -15.05 -33.29 5.66
N VAL A 661 -15.78 -32.25 6.07
CA VAL A 661 -15.28 -30.88 6.16
C VAL A 661 -14.50 -30.71 7.47
N ASN A 662 -13.21 -31.08 7.41
CA ASN A 662 -12.28 -30.97 8.52
C ASN A 662 -10.83 -30.74 8.06
N ASP A 663 -9.94 -30.39 8.98
CA ASP A 663 -8.52 -30.13 8.71
C ASP A 663 -7.62 -31.37 8.86
N ARG A 664 -8.17 -32.59 8.82
CA ARG A 664 -7.42 -33.85 9.01
C ARG A 664 -6.52 -34.23 7.82
N ARG A 665 -6.43 -33.37 6.80
CA ARG A 665 -5.59 -33.56 5.60
C ARG A 665 -6.06 -34.72 4.72
N ASN A 666 -7.37 -34.88 4.60
CA ASN A 666 -7.99 -35.86 3.71
C ASN A 666 -9.36 -35.41 3.16
N PRO A 667 -9.42 -34.74 2.00
CA PRO A 667 -8.30 -34.06 1.33
C PRO A 667 -8.03 -32.69 1.94
N TYR A 668 -9.02 -32.11 2.63
CA TYR A 668 -8.95 -30.72 3.08
C TYR A 668 -8.01 -30.49 4.25
N GLN A 669 -7.49 -29.28 4.30
CA GLN A 669 -6.50 -28.86 5.28
C GLN A 669 -6.67 -27.35 5.56
N GLN A 670 -6.63 -26.98 6.84
CA GLN A 670 -6.62 -25.59 7.32
C GLN A 670 -7.81 -24.75 6.79
N GLY A 671 -7.66 -23.45 6.53
CA GLY A 671 -8.76 -22.55 6.19
C GLY A 671 -9.44 -22.91 4.87
N MET A 672 -10.74 -22.62 4.77
CA MET A 672 -11.62 -23.09 3.70
C MET A 672 -12.67 -22.05 3.30
N VAL A 673 -13.19 -22.17 2.07
CA VAL A 673 -14.31 -21.37 1.54
C VAL A 673 -15.45 -22.31 1.15
N PHE A 674 -16.68 -21.92 1.46
CA PHE A 674 -17.86 -22.75 1.32
C PHE A 674 -18.98 -22.06 0.54
N ARG A 675 -19.88 -22.90 0.01
CA ARG A 675 -21.21 -22.51 -0.46
C ARG A 675 -22.27 -23.51 -0.01
N CYS A 676 -23.46 -23.04 0.37
CA CYS A 676 -24.60 -23.91 0.73
C CYS A 676 -25.95 -23.24 0.41
N TYR A 677 -27.05 -23.97 0.49
CA TYR A 677 -28.39 -23.40 0.46
C TYR A 677 -28.68 -22.58 1.75
N LEU A 678 -29.76 -21.79 1.74
CA LEU A 678 -30.12 -20.91 2.87
C LEU A 678 -30.36 -21.67 4.19
N ASP A 679 -30.65 -22.97 4.13
CA ASP A 679 -30.85 -23.85 5.28
C ASP A 679 -29.57 -24.61 5.69
N GLY A 680 -28.44 -24.33 5.05
CA GLY A 680 -27.15 -24.97 5.29
C GLY A 680 -26.94 -26.28 4.53
N SER A 681 -27.95 -26.80 3.83
CA SER A 681 -27.84 -28.03 3.05
C SER A 681 -27.04 -27.84 1.75
N GLY A 682 -26.66 -28.95 1.11
CA GLY A 682 -25.96 -28.92 -0.18
C GLY A 682 -24.58 -28.25 -0.14
N LEU A 683 -23.87 -28.40 0.98
CA LEU A 683 -22.60 -27.72 1.21
C LEU A 683 -21.49 -28.19 0.24
N GLU A 684 -20.77 -27.23 -0.34
CA GLU A 684 -19.63 -27.42 -1.22
C GLU A 684 -18.40 -26.71 -0.64
N THR A 685 -17.26 -27.39 -0.61
CA THR A 685 -15.96 -26.77 -0.33
C THR A 685 -15.37 -26.24 -1.64
N LEU A 686 -15.28 -24.92 -1.78
CA LEU A 686 -14.87 -24.23 -3.01
C LEU A 686 -13.37 -23.94 -3.06
N GLY A 687 -12.66 -24.02 -1.95
CA GLY A 687 -11.20 -23.84 -1.89
C GLY A 687 -10.70 -24.14 -0.49
N TRP A 688 -9.44 -24.55 -0.38
CA TRP A 688 -8.87 -25.01 0.89
C TRP A 688 -7.37 -24.70 0.99
N ASN A 689 -6.82 -24.89 2.19
CA ASN A 689 -5.42 -24.58 2.56
C ASN A 689 -5.11 -23.08 2.59
N PHE A 690 -6.05 -22.30 3.11
CA PHE A 690 -5.84 -20.90 3.52
C PHE A 690 -5.34 -20.82 4.97
N ARG A 691 -4.84 -19.66 5.39
CA ARG A 691 -4.49 -19.40 6.78
C ARG A 691 -5.62 -18.67 7.50
N ASN A 692 -5.82 -17.41 7.15
CA ASN A 692 -6.84 -16.57 7.71
C ASN A 692 -7.42 -15.72 6.58
N ASN A 693 -8.24 -16.38 5.79
CA ASN A 693 -9.13 -15.72 4.87
C ASN A 693 -10.31 -15.21 5.68
N TRP A 694 -10.36 -13.89 5.91
CA TRP A 694 -11.35 -13.28 6.79
C TRP A 694 -12.75 -13.33 6.16
N MET A 695 -12.94 -12.81 4.95
CA MET A 695 -14.24 -12.82 4.26
C MET A 695 -14.10 -13.18 2.78
N VAL A 696 -15.13 -13.83 2.23
CA VAL A 696 -15.27 -14.09 0.79
C VAL A 696 -16.39 -13.21 0.20
N THR A 697 -16.18 -12.69 -1.01
CA THR A 697 -17.19 -11.93 -1.76
C THR A 697 -17.31 -12.44 -3.19
N ILE A 698 -18.48 -12.27 -3.79
CA ILE A 698 -18.86 -12.87 -5.08
C ILE A 698 -19.42 -11.80 -5.99
N ASP A 699 -18.95 -11.77 -7.24
CA ASP A 699 -19.50 -10.87 -8.25
C ASP A 699 -20.71 -11.47 -8.99
N SER A 700 -21.40 -10.66 -9.80
CA SER A 700 -22.59 -11.14 -10.54
C SER A 700 -22.34 -12.32 -11.48
N PHE A 701 -21.09 -12.60 -11.87
CA PHE A 701 -20.72 -13.74 -12.71
C PHE A 701 -20.49 -15.02 -11.91
N GLY A 702 -20.54 -14.96 -10.58
CA GLY A 702 -20.18 -16.05 -9.68
C GLY A 702 -18.67 -16.21 -9.50
N THR A 703 -17.88 -15.17 -9.76
CA THR A 703 -16.44 -15.19 -9.49
C THR A 703 -16.19 -14.85 -8.02
N LEU A 704 -15.38 -15.67 -7.34
CA LEU A 704 -15.08 -15.56 -5.92
C LEU A 704 -13.77 -14.81 -5.66
N TRP A 705 -13.81 -13.93 -4.67
CA TRP A 705 -12.69 -13.10 -4.25
C TRP A 705 -12.55 -13.08 -2.74
N GLN A 706 -11.32 -13.07 -2.25
CA GLN A 706 -11.04 -12.91 -0.82
C GLN A 706 -9.62 -12.38 -0.62
N SER A 707 -9.29 -12.04 0.62
CA SER A 707 -7.93 -11.89 1.12
C SER A 707 -7.52 -13.09 1.97
N ASP A 708 -6.22 -13.25 2.22
CA ASP A 708 -5.68 -14.24 3.17
C ASP A 708 -4.44 -13.65 3.87
N ASN A 709 -4.48 -13.64 5.21
CA ASN A 709 -3.42 -13.08 6.05
C ASN A 709 -2.27 -14.09 6.24
N ASP A 710 -1.01 -13.63 6.20
CA ASP A 710 0.17 -14.46 6.47
C ASP A 710 0.46 -14.60 7.98
N ASP A 711 1.49 -15.36 8.35
CA ASP A 711 2.04 -15.23 9.69
C ASP A 711 2.72 -13.85 9.83
N ASP A 712 2.08 -12.95 10.61
CA ASP A 712 2.17 -11.47 10.78
C ASP A 712 3.49 -10.68 10.57
N GLY A 713 4.61 -11.32 10.22
CA GLY A 713 5.90 -10.67 9.98
C GLY A 713 6.51 -10.91 8.61
N ASN A 714 5.90 -11.73 7.76
CA ASN A 714 6.55 -12.25 6.54
C ASN A 714 6.24 -11.44 5.28
N ARG A 715 5.35 -10.44 5.39
CA ARG A 715 4.93 -9.54 4.30
C ARG A 715 4.31 -10.30 3.12
N ALA A 716 3.60 -11.38 3.41
CA ALA A 716 3.04 -12.33 2.45
C ALA A 716 1.52 -12.25 2.33
N VAL A 717 0.85 -11.26 2.94
CA VAL A 717 -0.61 -11.07 2.78
C VAL A 717 -0.96 -11.02 1.30
N ARG A 718 -2.08 -11.66 0.94
CA ARG A 718 -2.49 -11.83 -0.46
C ARG A 718 -3.97 -11.54 -0.69
N ILE A 719 -4.28 -11.24 -1.95
CA ILE A 719 -5.62 -11.32 -2.53
C ILE A 719 -5.67 -12.57 -3.40
N ASN A 720 -6.81 -13.27 -3.35
CA ASN A 720 -7.07 -14.47 -4.14
C ASN A 720 -8.24 -14.21 -5.11
N TYR A 721 -8.06 -14.67 -6.36
CA TYR A 721 -9.17 -15.20 -7.12
C TYR A 721 -9.36 -16.65 -6.66
N VAL A 722 -10.53 -16.99 -6.12
CA VAL A 722 -10.80 -18.36 -5.66
C VAL A 722 -11.32 -19.19 -6.84
N MET A 723 -10.41 -19.89 -7.52
CA MET A 723 -10.75 -20.95 -8.46
C MET A 723 -11.36 -22.13 -7.68
N GLU A 724 -12.55 -22.57 -8.09
CA GLU A 724 -13.29 -23.64 -7.42
C GLU A 724 -12.42 -24.92 -7.29
N TYR A 725 -12.43 -25.52 -6.10
CA TYR A 725 -11.71 -26.72 -5.67
C TYR A 725 -10.18 -26.57 -5.52
N GLY A 726 -9.65 -25.36 -5.67
CA GLY A 726 -8.22 -25.09 -5.60
C GLY A 726 -7.59 -25.29 -4.21
N ASN A 727 -6.31 -25.68 -4.20
CA ASN A 727 -5.42 -25.67 -3.04
C ASN A 727 -4.59 -24.38 -3.02
N TYR A 728 -4.57 -23.65 -1.89
CA TYR A 728 -3.91 -22.35 -1.78
C TYR A 728 -2.62 -22.34 -0.94
N GLY A 729 -2.13 -23.52 -0.57
CA GLY A 729 -0.72 -23.71 -0.21
C GLY A 729 -0.24 -23.09 1.11
N PHE A 730 -1.11 -22.78 2.09
CA PHE A 730 -0.64 -22.32 3.40
C PHE A 730 0.28 -23.36 4.08
N ARG A 731 -0.09 -24.64 3.97
CA ARG A 731 0.75 -25.77 4.37
C ARG A 731 1.14 -26.61 3.16
N SER A 732 2.28 -27.27 3.23
CA SER A 732 2.66 -28.30 2.27
C SER A 732 1.58 -29.39 2.23
N GLU A 733 1.03 -29.67 1.05
CA GLU A 733 -0.01 -30.69 0.86
C GLU A 733 0.51 -32.08 1.29
N ILE A 734 1.75 -32.39 0.92
CA ILE A 734 2.36 -33.72 1.15
C ILE A 734 2.72 -33.92 2.62
N THR A 735 3.39 -32.97 3.24
CA THR A 735 3.96 -33.15 4.59
C THR A 735 3.15 -32.50 5.69
N GLY A 736 2.28 -31.53 5.36
CA GLY A 736 1.62 -30.66 6.34
C GLY A 736 2.54 -29.57 6.90
N GLY A 737 3.78 -29.54 6.39
CA GLY A 737 4.83 -28.65 6.82
C GLY A 737 4.55 -27.17 6.56
N GLY A 738 5.17 -26.33 7.37
CA GLY A 738 5.11 -24.88 7.21
C GLY A 738 6.08 -24.38 6.14
N TRP A 739 5.98 -23.10 5.80
CA TRP A 739 6.82 -22.48 4.77
C TRP A 739 8.33 -22.52 5.05
N ARG A 740 8.73 -22.70 6.33
CA ARG A 740 10.13 -22.83 6.77
C ARG A 740 10.72 -24.21 6.50
N ASP A 741 9.89 -25.21 6.30
CA ASP A 741 10.34 -26.59 6.17
C ASP A 741 11.13 -26.75 4.87
N LYS A 742 12.35 -27.27 5.00
CA LYS A 742 13.26 -27.47 3.88
C LYS A 742 12.64 -28.46 2.90
N ARG A 743 12.63 -28.07 1.63
CA ARG A 743 12.17 -28.89 0.51
C ARG A 743 12.89 -28.48 -0.77
N THR A 744 12.82 -29.33 -1.78
CA THR A 744 13.30 -28.99 -3.13
C THR A 744 12.42 -27.90 -3.74
N ASN A 745 12.98 -27.05 -4.62
CA ASN A 745 12.26 -26.02 -5.37
C ASN A 745 11.57 -24.92 -4.50
N MET A 746 12.14 -24.60 -3.33
CA MET A 746 11.61 -23.49 -2.54
C MET A 746 11.74 -22.16 -3.27
N GLU A 747 10.70 -21.33 -3.17
CA GLU A 747 10.75 -19.97 -3.68
C GLU A 747 11.86 -19.14 -3.03
N LYS A 748 12.39 -18.23 -3.83
CA LYS A 748 13.52 -17.38 -3.44
C LYS A 748 13.11 -16.37 -2.36
N THR A 749 11.90 -15.81 -2.48
CA THR A 749 11.41 -14.81 -1.53
C THR A 749 10.51 -15.47 -0.47
N ILE A 750 10.51 -14.89 0.73
CA ILE A 750 9.64 -15.34 1.82
C ILE A 750 8.16 -15.22 1.44
N PRO A 751 7.68 -14.10 0.84
CA PRO A 751 6.26 -13.98 0.47
C PRO A 751 5.75 -15.07 -0.47
N GLU A 752 6.53 -15.46 -1.46
CA GLU A 752 6.15 -16.51 -2.42
C GLU A 752 6.28 -17.90 -1.78
N ARG A 753 7.32 -18.11 -0.97
CA ARG A 753 7.57 -19.37 -0.24
C ARG A 753 6.47 -19.68 0.79
N HIS A 754 5.90 -18.63 1.39
CA HIS A 754 4.88 -18.73 2.44
C HIS A 754 3.68 -19.59 2.00
N TRP A 755 3.34 -19.49 0.72
CA TRP A 755 2.18 -20.13 0.11
C TRP A 755 2.52 -21.32 -0.77
N HIS A 756 3.75 -21.82 -0.72
CA HIS A 756 4.18 -22.97 -1.53
C HIS A 756 3.92 -22.81 -3.05
N LEU A 757 4.02 -21.59 -3.60
CA LEU A 757 3.63 -21.28 -5.00
C LEU A 757 4.36 -22.08 -6.09
N ASN A 758 5.53 -22.63 -5.75
CA ASN A 758 6.35 -23.48 -6.63
C ASN A 758 5.97 -24.97 -6.61
N ASP A 759 4.99 -25.37 -5.80
CA ASP A 759 4.52 -26.75 -5.75
C ASP A 759 3.42 -26.99 -6.81
N PRO A 760 3.45 -28.12 -7.55
CA PRO A 760 2.36 -28.51 -8.44
C PRO A 760 1.04 -28.59 -7.68
N GLY A 761 -0.04 -28.02 -8.21
CA GLY A 761 -1.37 -28.05 -7.59
C GLY A 761 -1.71 -26.86 -6.71
N VAL A 762 -0.75 -25.98 -6.43
CA VAL A 762 -1.01 -24.73 -5.70
C VAL A 762 -1.49 -23.66 -6.67
N ILE A 763 -2.69 -23.12 -6.40
CA ILE A 763 -3.27 -22.03 -7.18
C ILE A 763 -2.44 -20.76 -7.01
N PRO A 764 -2.12 -20.01 -8.09
CA PRO A 764 -1.38 -18.76 -7.98
C PRO A 764 -2.10 -17.70 -7.11
N ASN A 765 -1.34 -16.72 -6.62
CA ASN A 765 -1.92 -15.55 -5.97
C ASN A 765 -2.33 -14.51 -7.02
N LEU A 766 -3.42 -13.76 -6.78
CA LEU A 766 -3.74 -12.60 -7.61
C LEU A 766 -2.74 -11.47 -7.36
N LEU A 767 -2.49 -11.19 -6.09
CA LEU A 767 -1.65 -10.08 -5.66
C LEU A 767 -1.11 -10.32 -4.25
N LEU A 768 0.18 -10.07 -4.03
CA LEU A 768 0.77 -9.94 -2.70
C LEU A 768 0.74 -8.46 -2.29
N THR A 769 0.16 -8.16 -1.13
CA THR A 769 -0.07 -6.79 -0.66
C THR A 769 0.94 -6.34 0.40
N GLY A 770 1.76 -7.27 0.92
CA GLY A 770 2.83 -6.98 1.87
C GLY A 770 2.47 -7.37 3.30
N ALA A 771 2.89 -6.56 4.28
CA ALA A 771 2.44 -6.74 5.66
C ALA A 771 1.03 -6.17 5.80
N GLY A 772 0.17 -6.91 6.48
CA GLY A 772 -1.17 -6.44 6.78
C GLY A 772 -1.90 -7.33 7.76
N SER A 773 -3.17 -7.01 7.96
CA SER A 773 -4.13 -7.78 8.74
C SER A 773 -5.48 -7.55 8.06
N PRO A 774 -5.69 -8.20 6.90
CA PRO A 774 -6.87 -7.98 6.08
C PRO A 774 -8.14 -8.40 6.81
N THR A 775 -9.21 -7.65 6.58
CA THR A 775 -10.51 -7.85 7.22
C THR A 775 -11.60 -7.91 6.14
N GLY A 776 -12.67 -7.10 6.23
CA GLY A 776 -13.81 -7.20 5.33
C GLY A 776 -13.56 -6.78 3.89
N ILE A 777 -14.35 -7.37 2.99
CA ILE A 777 -14.24 -7.22 1.53
C ILE A 777 -15.63 -7.28 0.88
N CYS A 778 -15.88 -6.42 -0.12
CA CYS A 778 -17.08 -6.49 -0.96
C CYS A 778 -16.75 -6.22 -2.44
N ILE A 779 -17.67 -6.54 -3.35
CA ILE A 779 -17.59 -6.12 -4.76
C ILE A 779 -18.46 -4.88 -4.98
N TYR A 780 -17.87 -3.81 -5.51
CA TYR A 780 -18.60 -2.61 -5.88
C TYR A 780 -19.21 -2.74 -7.27
N GLU A 781 -20.47 -3.16 -7.39
CA GLU A 781 -21.21 -3.21 -8.66
C GLU A 781 -22.16 -2.00 -8.86
N GLY A 782 -21.95 -0.94 -8.09
CA GLY A 782 -22.67 0.33 -8.23
C GLY A 782 -22.06 1.23 -9.31
N THR A 783 -22.77 2.33 -9.59
CA THR A 783 -22.34 3.34 -10.57
C THR A 783 -22.12 4.72 -9.95
N LEU A 784 -22.42 4.90 -8.66
CA LEU A 784 -22.28 6.18 -7.96
C LEU A 784 -20.80 6.60 -7.86
N LEU A 785 -19.92 5.70 -7.43
CA LEU A 785 -18.49 5.97 -7.31
C LEU A 785 -17.82 6.12 -8.70
N PRO A 786 -16.63 6.71 -8.79
CA PRO A 786 -15.87 6.80 -10.04
C PRO A 786 -15.64 5.45 -10.72
N LYS A 787 -15.56 5.46 -12.06
CA LYS A 787 -15.46 4.27 -12.92
C LYS A 787 -14.32 3.29 -12.56
N VAL A 788 -13.25 3.78 -11.94
CA VAL A 788 -12.13 2.93 -11.48
C VAL A 788 -12.55 1.87 -10.45
N PHE A 789 -13.65 2.12 -9.72
CA PHE A 789 -14.18 1.20 -8.71
C PHE A 789 -15.27 0.26 -9.24
N HIS A 790 -15.80 0.50 -10.45
CA HIS A 790 -16.91 -0.28 -11.00
C HIS A 790 -16.50 -1.73 -11.25
N GLY A 791 -17.23 -2.66 -10.63
CA GLY A 791 -17.00 -4.09 -10.69
C GLY A 791 -15.71 -4.55 -10.00
N GLN A 792 -15.16 -3.77 -9.06
CA GLN A 792 -13.90 -4.08 -8.38
C GLN A 792 -14.12 -4.45 -6.91
N MET A 793 -13.21 -5.27 -6.37
CA MET A 793 -13.12 -5.53 -4.94
C MET A 793 -12.78 -4.24 -4.20
N ILE A 794 -13.50 -3.96 -3.11
CA ILE A 794 -13.17 -2.97 -2.09
C ILE A 794 -12.88 -3.74 -0.80
N HIS A 795 -11.75 -3.44 -0.16
CA HIS A 795 -11.19 -4.29 0.89
C HIS A 795 -10.55 -3.44 1.99
N CYS A 796 -10.83 -3.83 3.23
CA CYS A 796 -10.28 -3.28 4.44
C CYS A 796 -9.02 -4.04 4.87
N ASP A 797 -7.98 -3.31 5.25
CA ASP A 797 -6.75 -3.88 5.80
C ASP A 797 -6.33 -3.08 7.04
N ALA A 798 -6.55 -3.68 8.21
CA ALA A 798 -6.41 -3.02 9.49
C ALA A 798 -4.93 -2.76 9.84
N GLY A 799 -4.02 -3.66 9.45
CA GLY A 799 -2.58 -3.55 9.72
C GLY A 799 -1.93 -2.27 9.16
N PRO A 800 -2.08 -1.98 7.85
CA PRO A 800 -1.62 -0.76 7.24
C PRO A 800 -2.60 0.42 7.41
N SER A 801 -3.75 0.25 8.08
CA SER A 801 -4.73 1.32 8.31
C SER A 801 -5.34 1.86 7.01
N ILE A 802 -5.89 0.98 6.16
CA ILE A 802 -6.26 1.39 4.80
C ILE A 802 -7.45 0.63 4.23
N VAL A 803 -8.25 1.32 3.44
CA VAL A 803 -9.28 0.74 2.55
C VAL A 803 -8.81 0.89 1.11
N ARG A 804 -8.85 -0.20 0.35
CA ARG A 804 -8.32 -0.27 -1.02
C ARG A 804 -9.33 -0.86 -1.96
N ALA A 805 -9.27 -0.46 -3.23
CA ALA A 805 -9.82 -1.18 -4.34
C ALA A 805 -8.73 -1.97 -5.07
N TYR A 806 -9.11 -3.07 -5.70
CA TYR A 806 -8.23 -3.86 -6.56
C TYR A 806 -8.75 -3.94 -8.00
N PRO A 807 -8.53 -2.91 -8.84
CA PRO A 807 -8.90 -2.98 -10.25
C PRO A 807 -8.25 -4.16 -10.98
N VAL A 808 -9.05 -5.15 -11.39
CA VAL A 808 -8.58 -6.37 -12.06
C VAL A 808 -8.61 -6.25 -13.58
N LYS A 809 -7.66 -6.93 -14.22
CA LYS A 809 -7.59 -7.15 -15.66
C LYS A 809 -7.42 -8.64 -15.94
N ARG A 810 -7.99 -9.11 -17.05
CA ARG A 810 -7.78 -10.49 -17.52
C ARG A 810 -6.29 -10.74 -17.73
N SER A 811 -5.80 -11.88 -17.27
CA SER A 811 -4.42 -12.33 -17.47
C SER A 811 -4.43 -13.83 -17.71
N GLY A 812 -4.47 -14.22 -18.99
CA GLY A 812 -4.75 -15.60 -19.38
C GLY A 812 -6.10 -16.07 -18.82
N ALA A 813 -6.12 -17.27 -18.27
CA ALA A 813 -7.21 -17.89 -17.54
C ALA A 813 -7.42 -17.29 -16.14
N GLY A 814 -6.55 -16.39 -15.67
CA GLY A 814 -6.70 -15.74 -14.37
C GLY A 814 -6.82 -14.22 -14.50
N TYR A 815 -6.21 -13.54 -13.54
CA TYR A 815 -6.32 -12.10 -13.37
C TYR A 815 -4.99 -11.50 -12.91
N SER A 816 -4.83 -10.21 -13.20
CA SER A 816 -3.84 -9.34 -12.56
C SER A 816 -4.58 -8.16 -11.92
N ALA A 817 -4.01 -7.53 -10.90
CA ALA A 817 -4.65 -6.43 -10.18
C ALA A 817 -3.71 -5.24 -9.94
N GLU A 818 -4.29 -4.03 -9.92
CA GLU A 818 -3.66 -2.81 -9.40
C GLU A 818 -4.21 -2.51 -7.99
N ILE A 819 -3.56 -1.64 -7.22
CA ILE A 819 -4.09 -1.17 -5.91
C ILE A 819 -4.49 0.29 -6.02
N VAL A 820 -5.72 0.64 -5.63
CA VAL A 820 -6.16 2.04 -5.54
C VAL A 820 -6.64 2.30 -4.13
N ASN A 821 -6.02 3.21 -3.39
CA ASN A 821 -6.45 3.52 -2.02
C ASN A 821 -7.75 4.34 -2.06
N ILE A 822 -8.66 4.08 -1.13
CA ILE A 822 -9.91 4.82 -0.94
C ILE A 822 -9.82 5.69 0.31
N LEU A 823 -9.51 5.09 1.46
CA LEU A 823 -9.27 5.75 2.74
C LEU A 823 -7.91 5.28 3.28
N ASP A 824 -7.04 6.19 3.68
CA ASP A 824 -5.71 5.89 4.21
C ASP A 824 -5.47 6.66 5.50
N GLY A 825 -5.41 5.93 6.62
CA GLY A 825 -5.07 6.48 7.94
C GLY A 825 -3.58 6.40 8.25
N ALA A 826 -2.76 5.71 7.45
CA ALA A 826 -1.40 5.33 7.83
C ALA A 826 -0.49 6.52 8.19
N GLN A 827 -0.69 7.67 7.55
CA GLN A 827 0.16 8.85 7.73
C GLN A 827 -0.33 9.80 8.85
N LYS A 828 -1.63 9.77 9.13
CA LYS A 828 -2.28 10.79 9.96
C LYS A 828 -2.90 10.21 11.23
N ASP A 829 -3.44 9.00 11.14
CA ASP A 829 -4.10 8.32 12.24
C ASP A 829 -3.95 6.81 12.16
N ARG A 830 -2.90 6.33 12.83
CA ARG A 830 -2.62 4.91 12.98
C ARG A 830 -3.61 4.20 13.89
N TRP A 831 -4.67 4.84 14.40
CA TRP A 831 -5.77 4.14 15.10
C TRP A 831 -6.89 3.73 14.15
N PHE A 832 -6.93 4.27 12.93
CA PHE A 832 -7.83 3.77 11.89
C PHE A 832 -7.54 2.27 11.63
N ARG A 833 -8.53 1.44 11.93
CA ARG A 833 -8.54 -0.02 11.83
C ARG A 833 -9.79 -0.43 11.06
N PRO A 834 -9.81 -0.21 9.74
CA PRO A 834 -10.96 -0.58 8.94
C PRO A 834 -11.20 -2.09 9.09
N SER A 835 -12.39 -2.44 9.55
CA SER A 835 -12.81 -3.80 9.86
C SER A 835 -13.71 -4.38 8.80
N ASP A 836 -14.53 -3.54 8.13
CA ASP A 836 -15.41 -4.01 7.07
C ASP A 836 -15.89 -2.89 6.14
N VAL A 837 -16.44 -3.24 4.98
CA VAL A 837 -16.97 -2.31 3.98
C VAL A 837 -18.12 -2.92 3.20
N GLN A 838 -19.26 -2.21 3.14
CA GLN A 838 -20.46 -2.64 2.42
C GLN A 838 -21.02 -1.54 1.51
N VAL A 839 -21.82 -1.95 0.52
CA VAL A 839 -22.46 -1.04 -0.44
C VAL A 839 -23.90 -0.75 -0.02
N ALA A 840 -24.22 0.53 0.20
CA ALA A 840 -25.55 0.99 0.56
C ALA A 840 -26.52 1.01 -0.66
N PRO A 841 -27.85 1.02 -0.45
CA PRO A 841 -28.83 1.02 -1.54
C PRO A 841 -28.71 2.20 -2.53
N ASP A 842 -28.20 3.34 -2.09
CA ASP A 842 -27.93 4.51 -2.94
C ASP A 842 -26.65 4.37 -3.79
N GLY A 843 -25.86 3.32 -3.54
CA GLY A 843 -24.58 3.05 -4.19
C GLY A 843 -23.37 3.68 -3.51
N SER A 844 -23.52 4.30 -2.34
CA SER A 844 -22.40 4.73 -1.50
C SER A 844 -21.76 3.55 -0.76
N LEU A 845 -20.56 3.74 -0.22
CA LEU A 845 -19.93 2.75 0.66
C LEU A 845 -20.12 3.17 2.13
N ILE A 846 -20.33 2.20 3.02
CA ILE A 846 -20.11 2.37 4.45
C ILE A 846 -18.89 1.53 4.83
N VAL A 847 -17.93 2.14 5.51
CA VAL A 847 -16.71 1.52 6.02
C VAL A 847 -16.80 1.48 7.54
N ALA A 848 -16.71 0.30 8.13
CA ALA A 848 -16.54 0.12 9.56
C ALA A 848 -15.08 0.28 9.96
N ASP A 849 -14.86 1.00 11.06
CA ASP A 849 -13.57 1.24 11.67
C ASP A 849 -13.64 0.84 13.14
N TRP A 850 -12.90 -0.23 13.48
CA TRP A 850 -12.75 -0.69 14.85
C TRP A 850 -12.20 0.42 15.76
N TYR A 851 -11.33 1.27 15.19
CA TYR A 851 -10.65 2.40 15.83
C TYR A 851 -9.86 2.03 17.10
N ASP A 852 -8.70 1.40 16.92
CA ASP A 852 -7.90 0.81 18.01
C ASP A 852 -6.39 1.09 17.84
N PRO A 853 -5.64 1.32 18.94
CA PRO A 853 -4.18 1.49 18.90
C PRO A 853 -3.44 0.25 18.37
N GLY A 854 -3.92 -0.94 18.70
CA GLY A 854 -3.37 -2.22 18.27
C GLY A 854 -3.97 -2.71 16.96
N VAL A 855 -3.35 -3.72 16.36
CA VAL A 855 -3.88 -4.39 15.15
C VAL A 855 -4.39 -5.76 15.57
N GLY A 856 -5.65 -6.03 15.25
CA GLY A 856 -6.27 -7.35 15.43
C GLY A 856 -6.42 -7.81 16.89
N GLY A 857 -6.93 -9.02 17.05
CA GLY A 857 -7.36 -9.50 18.36
C GLY A 857 -6.27 -9.75 19.39
N HIS A 858 -5.00 -9.74 19.00
CA HIS A 858 -3.91 -9.96 19.95
C HIS A 858 -3.54 -8.70 20.73
N ARG A 859 -4.01 -7.51 20.29
CA ARG A 859 -3.64 -6.22 20.89
C ARG A 859 -4.78 -5.20 20.95
N MET A 860 -6.04 -5.65 20.89
CA MET A 860 -7.20 -4.76 21.13
C MET A 860 -6.99 -4.05 22.48
N GLY A 861 -6.96 -2.73 22.46
CA GLY A 861 -6.59 -1.90 23.59
C GLY A 861 -7.67 -0.91 24.02
N ASP A 862 -8.51 -0.45 23.10
CA ASP A 862 -9.56 0.54 23.35
C ASP A 862 -10.93 -0.09 23.13
N LEU A 863 -11.80 -0.03 24.15
CA LEU A 863 -13.13 -0.63 24.12
C LEU A 863 -14.25 0.42 23.93
N ASP A 864 -13.89 1.70 23.98
CA ASP A 864 -14.84 2.80 24.12
C ASP A 864 -15.03 3.61 22.83
N ARG A 865 -14.45 3.15 21.71
CA ARG A 865 -14.52 3.84 20.41
C ARG A 865 -14.80 2.88 19.26
N GLY A 866 -15.32 3.44 18.18
CA GLY A 866 -15.65 2.74 16.95
C GLY A 866 -16.46 3.63 16.02
N ARG A 867 -16.20 3.55 14.72
CA ARG A 867 -16.74 4.51 13.75
C ARG A 867 -17.25 3.84 12.49
N LEU A 868 -18.23 4.48 11.86
CA LEU A 868 -18.67 4.18 10.50
C LEU A 868 -18.45 5.41 9.63
N PHE A 869 -17.79 5.23 8.50
CA PHE A 869 -17.59 6.27 7.50
C PHE A 869 -18.41 5.99 6.25
N ARG A 870 -19.18 6.98 5.79
CA ARG A 870 -19.81 6.95 4.48
C ARG A 870 -18.90 7.56 3.43
N VAL A 871 -18.69 6.86 2.32
CA VAL A 871 -17.82 7.29 1.22
C VAL A 871 -18.64 7.50 -0.05
N THR A 872 -18.54 8.69 -0.61
CA THR A 872 -19.28 9.15 -1.79
C THR A 872 -18.38 9.94 -2.74
N PRO A 873 -18.80 10.23 -3.98
CA PRO A 873 -18.10 11.18 -4.84
C PRO A 873 -18.06 12.57 -4.19
N LYS A 874 -16.97 13.30 -4.44
CA LYS A 874 -16.83 14.66 -3.91
C LYS A 874 -17.98 15.56 -4.37
N GLY A 875 -18.58 16.28 -3.43
CA GLY A 875 -19.74 17.16 -3.66
C GLY A 875 -21.09 16.46 -3.55
N HIS A 876 -21.15 15.14 -3.36
CA HIS A 876 -22.40 14.43 -3.09
C HIS A 876 -23.02 14.89 -1.77
N LYS A 877 -24.36 14.91 -1.68
CA LYS A 877 -25.12 15.44 -0.53
C LYS A 877 -26.28 14.52 -0.13
N GLY A 878 -26.43 14.30 1.17
CA GLY A 878 -27.49 13.50 1.78
C GLY A 878 -27.38 12.01 1.49
N TYR A 879 -28.23 11.22 2.13
CA TYR A 879 -28.39 9.78 1.95
C TYR A 879 -29.77 9.49 1.37
N LYS A 880 -29.83 9.43 0.04
CA LYS A 880 -31.09 9.32 -0.69
C LYS A 880 -31.28 7.91 -1.19
N LEU A 881 -32.09 7.15 -0.48
CA LEU A 881 -32.43 5.79 -0.87
C LEU A 881 -33.31 5.79 -2.13
N PRO A 882 -33.08 4.85 -3.06
CA PRO A 882 -33.95 4.70 -4.22
C PRO A 882 -35.35 4.25 -3.79
N LYS A 883 -36.39 4.82 -4.41
CA LYS A 883 -37.76 4.32 -4.26
C LYS A 883 -37.91 3.04 -5.09
N LEU A 884 -37.94 1.89 -4.42
CA LEU A 884 -38.03 0.58 -5.06
C LEU A 884 -39.42 -0.02 -4.89
N ASP A 885 -39.93 -0.64 -5.95
CA ASP A 885 -41.16 -1.44 -5.91
C ASP A 885 -40.79 -2.92 -5.84
N PHE A 886 -41.14 -3.58 -4.73
CA PHE A 886 -40.92 -5.02 -4.54
C PHE A 886 -42.18 -5.87 -4.80
N LYS A 887 -43.27 -5.26 -5.26
CA LYS A 887 -44.57 -5.92 -5.50
C LYS A 887 -44.77 -6.31 -6.96
N SER A 888 -44.39 -5.48 -7.92
CA SER A 888 -44.51 -5.82 -9.35
C SER A 888 -43.27 -6.56 -9.88
N ILE A 889 -43.42 -7.31 -10.97
CA ILE A 889 -42.28 -7.94 -11.65
C ILE A 889 -41.31 -6.87 -12.17
N ASP A 890 -41.80 -5.80 -12.79
CA ASP A 890 -40.97 -4.71 -13.31
C ASP A 890 -40.21 -3.98 -12.19
N GLY A 891 -40.87 -3.80 -11.05
CA GLY A 891 -40.26 -3.29 -9.83
C GLY A 891 -39.11 -4.18 -9.35
N LEU A 892 -39.32 -5.49 -9.28
CA LEU A 892 -38.29 -6.45 -8.88
C LEU A 892 -37.13 -6.52 -9.88
N ILE A 893 -37.40 -6.44 -11.19
CA ILE A 893 -36.38 -6.35 -12.23
C ILE A 893 -35.57 -5.06 -12.11
N SER A 894 -36.18 -3.97 -11.66
CA SER A 894 -35.46 -2.74 -11.34
C SER A 894 -34.62 -2.89 -10.06
N ALA A 895 -35.17 -3.53 -9.03
CA ALA A 895 -34.51 -3.73 -7.74
C ALA A 895 -33.30 -4.67 -7.83
N ILE A 896 -33.36 -5.77 -8.60
CA ILE A 896 -32.22 -6.70 -8.71
C ILE A 896 -31.00 -6.07 -9.39
N GLN A 897 -31.15 -4.92 -10.06
CA GLN A 897 -30.05 -4.15 -10.64
C GLN A 897 -29.32 -3.27 -9.61
N ASN A 898 -29.89 -3.08 -8.41
CA ASN A 898 -29.25 -2.33 -7.33
C ASN A 898 -27.92 -2.97 -6.90
N PRO A 899 -26.93 -2.19 -6.44
CA PRO A 899 -25.65 -2.75 -5.98
C PRO A 899 -25.69 -3.33 -4.57
N ASN A 900 -26.63 -2.94 -3.71
CA ASN A 900 -26.75 -3.43 -2.33
C ASN A 900 -27.21 -4.90 -2.29
N ASN A 901 -26.59 -5.68 -1.41
CA ASN A 901 -26.85 -7.13 -1.36
C ASN A 901 -28.24 -7.46 -0.81
N SER A 902 -28.73 -6.74 0.20
CA SER A 902 -30.06 -6.92 0.77
C SER A 902 -31.18 -6.62 -0.24
N VAL A 903 -31.05 -5.54 -1.02
CA VAL A 903 -31.99 -5.23 -2.11
C VAL A 903 -31.99 -6.33 -3.17
N LYS A 904 -30.81 -6.82 -3.58
CA LYS A 904 -30.70 -7.94 -4.53
C LYS A 904 -31.36 -9.20 -3.98
N TYR A 905 -31.14 -9.53 -2.70
CA TYR A 905 -31.76 -10.69 -2.05
C TYR A 905 -33.29 -10.62 -2.10
N ILE A 906 -33.91 -9.51 -1.69
CA ILE A 906 -35.37 -9.35 -1.73
C ILE A 906 -35.89 -9.48 -3.16
N ALA A 907 -35.22 -8.82 -4.11
CA ALA A 907 -35.61 -8.88 -5.52
C ALA A 907 -35.51 -10.30 -6.08
N TRP A 908 -34.41 -11.00 -5.76
CA TRP A 908 -34.16 -12.37 -6.16
C TRP A 908 -35.23 -13.33 -5.61
N MET A 909 -35.51 -13.26 -4.30
CA MET A 909 -36.54 -14.11 -3.67
C MET A 909 -37.93 -13.83 -4.25
N GLY A 910 -38.25 -12.56 -4.52
CA GLY A 910 -39.50 -12.17 -5.15
C GLY A 910 -39.65 -12.70 -6.57
N LEU A 911 -38.61 -12.60 -7.40
CA LEU A 911 -38.61 -13.11 -8.77
C LEU A 911 -38.65 -14.64 -8.79
N HIS A 912 -37.85 -15.30 -7.97
CA HIS A 912 -37.83 -16.75 -7.85
C HIS A 912 -39.19 -17.30 -7.42
N LYS A 913 -39.89 -16.66 -6.48
CA LYS A 913 -41.25 -17.06 -6.07
C LYS A 913 -42.27 -17.02 -7.21
N ARG A 914 -42.09 -16.13 -8.20
CA ARG A 914 -43.00 -15.96 -9.35
C ARG A 914 -42.76 -16.95 -10.48
N GLN A 915 -41.61 -17.63 -10.49
CA GLN A 915 -41.30 -18.69 -11.47
C GLN A 915 -41.57 -18.22 -12.92
N ASN A 916 -42.40 -18.96 -13.68
CA ASN A 916 -42.68 -18.70 -15.08
C ASN A 916 -43.27 -17.31 -15.35
N ASP A 917 -43.98 -16.70 -14.40
CA ASP A 917 -44.53 -15.35 -14.57
C ASP A 917 -43.40 -14.29 -14.72
N ALA A 918 -42.25 -14.52 -14.06
CA ALA A 918 -41.09 -13.63 -14.16
C ALA A 918 -40.23 -13.90 -15.40
N LYS A 919 -40.40 -15.04 -16.08
CA LYS A 919 -39.56 -15.48 -17.21
C LYS A 919 -39.47 -14.44 -18.34
N PRO A 920 -40.57 -13.82 -18.83
CA PRO A 920 -40.48 -12.84 -19.92
C PRO A 920 -39.65 -11.61 -19.54
N ALA A 921 -39.79 -11.11 -18.31
CA ALA A 921 -39.07 -9.94 -17.84
C ALA A 921 -37.58 -10.25 -17.60
N LEU A 922 -37.28 -11.45 -17.10
CA LEU A 922 -35.90 -11.93 -16.95
C LEU A 922 -35.21 -12.16 -18.30
N LEU A 923 -35.92 -12.71 -19.30
CA LEU A 923 -35.39 -12.83 -20.67
C LEU A 923 -35.06 -11.47 -21.28
N LYS A 924 -35.87 -10.44 -20.99
CA LYS A 924 -35.56 -9.05 -21.38
C LYS A 924 -34.32 -8.53 -20.66
N LEU A 925 -34.18 -8.77 -19.36
CA LEU A 925 -32.98 -8.38 -18.59
C LEU A 925 -31.72 -9.13 -19.06
N ALA A 926 -31.87 -10.38 -19.51
CA ALA A 926 -30.80 -11.18 -20.12
C ALA A 926 -30.28 -10.62 -21.46
N GLN A 927 -30.88 -9.55 -22.00
CA GLN A 927 -30.39 -8.82 -23.19
C GLN A 927 -29.79 -7.45 -22.84
N HIS A 928 -29.66 -7.11 -21.56
CA HIS A 928 -29.17 -5.81 -21.12
C HIS A 928 -27.73 -5.52 -21.56
N GLN A 929 -27.39 -4.25 -21.81
CA GLN A 929 -26.06 -3.87 -22.32
C GLN A 929 -24.93 -4.19 -21.33
N ASN A 930 -25.17 -3.99 -20.03
CA ASN A 930 -24.23 -4.36 -18.98
C ASN A 930 -24.27 -5.89 -18.73
N PRO A 931 -23.15 -6.62 -18.92
CA PRO A 931 -23.08 -8.07 -18.73
C PRO A 931 -23.43 -8.54 -17.31
N ARG A 932 -23.21 -7.72 -16.28
CA ARG A 932 -23.58 -8.07 -14.90
C ARG A 932 -25.10 -8.20 -14.73
N MET A 933 -25.87 -7.36 -15.41
CA MET A 933 -27.34 -7.45 -15.37
C MET A 933 -27.82 -8.70 -16.10
N ARG A 934 -27.19 -9.05 -17.23
CA ARG A 934 -27.46 -10.30 -17.93
C ARG A 934 -27.14 -11.50 -17.05
N ALA A 935 -26.01 -11.51 -16.36
CA ALA A 935 -25.61 -12.58 -15.46
C ALA A 935 -26.61 -12.77 -14.30
N ARG A 936 -27.05 -11.68 -13.64
CA ARG A 936 -28.10 -11.73 -12.60
C ARG A 936 -29.40 -12.34 -13.12
N ALA A 937 -29.81 -11.99 -14.34
CA ALA A 937 -31.00 -12.57 -14.98
C ALA A 937 -30.82 -14.06 -15.25
N LEU A 938 -29.68 -14.47 -15.80
CA LEU A 938 -29.38 -15.85 -16.15
C LEU A 938 -29.32 -16.77 -14.92
N TRP A 939 -28.75 -16.32 -13.80
CA TRP A 939 -28.82 -17.08 -12.55
C TRP A 939 -30.27 -17.37 -12.14
N LEU A 940 -31.14 -16.37 -12.14
CA LEU A 940 -32.56 -16.55 -11.81
C LEU A 940 -33.34 -17.38 -12.85
N LEU A 941 -33.10 -17.16 -14.14
CA LEU A 941 -33.71 -17.96 -15.21
C LEU A 941 -33.40 -19.46 -15.02
N SER A 942 -32.20 -19.78 -14.55
CA SER A 942 -31.81 -21.17 -14.27
C SER A 942 -32.55 -21.79 -13.07
N GLN A 943 -33.11 -20.96 -12.18
CA GLN A 943 -33.92 -21.40 -11.03
C GLN A 943 -35.41 -21.48 -11.36
N ILE A 944 -35.83 -21.11 -12.57
CA ILE A 944 -37.20 -21.35 -13.03
C ILE A 944 -37.33 -22.83 -13.37
N LYS A 945 -38.39 -23.46 -12.87
CA LYS A 945 -38.72 -24.85 -13.14
C LYS A 945 -38.68 -25.13 -14.65
N ASP A 946 -38.00 -26.20 -15.03
CA ASP A 946 -37.88 -26.71 -16.41
C ASP A 946 -37.19 -25.73 -17.40
N ASN A 947 -36.42 -24.76 -16.93
CA ASN A 947 -35.77 -23.73 -17.76
C ASN A 947 -34.22 -23.79 -17.76
N GLN A 948 -33.63 -24.81 -17.12
CA GLN A 948 -32.18 -24.91 -16.92
C GLN A 948 -31.43 -25.02 -18.24
N ALA A 949 -31.85 -25.95 -19.12
CA ALA A 949 -31.20 -26.18 -20.41
C ALA A 949 -31.31 -24.97 -21.36
N ASP A 950 -32.49 -24.35 -21.44
CA ASP A 950 -32.73 -23.14 -22.23
C ASP A 950 -31.85 -21.98 -21.76
N THR A 951 -31.70 -21.82 -20.44
CA THR A 951 -30.86 -20.77 -19.85
C THR A 951 -29.38 -20.99 -20.18
N VAL A 952 -28.91 -22.23 -20.09
CA VAL A 952 -27.54 -22.60 -20.47
C VAL A 952 -27.32 -22.31 -21.96
N ALA A 953 -28.23 -22.75 -22.83
CA ALA A 953 -28.15 -22.50 -24.27
C ALA A 953 -28.21 -21.00 -24.65
N LEU A 954 -28.87 -20.18 -23.82
CA LEU A 954 -28.84 -18.73 -23.96
C LEU A 954 -27.49 -18.15 -23.55
N ALA A 955 -26.94 -18.59 -22.41
CA ALA A 955 -25.66 -18.11 -21.90
C ALA A 955 -24.47 -18.49 -22.80
N THR A 956 -24.51 -19.65 -23.48
CA THR A 956 -23.42 -20.07 -24.37
C THR A 956 -23.23 -19.13 -25.57
N LYS A 957 -24.29 -18.44 -25.99
CA LYS A 957 -24.29 -17.51 -27.13
C LYS A 957 -23.89 -16.08 -26.79
N ASP A 958 -23.58 -15.79 -25.52
CA ASP A 958 -23.25 -14.42 -25.11
C ASP A 958 -21.86 -13.98 -25.63
N LYS A 959 -21.73 -12.71 -25.97
CA LYS A 959 -20.47 -12.11 -26.41
C LYS A 959 -19.45 -11.97 -25.27
N ASP A 960 -19.90 -11.87 -24.02
CA ASP A 960 -19.04 -11.72 -22.85
C ASP A 960 -18.51 -13.09 -22.39
N ASP A 961 -17.18 -13.19 -22.25
CA ASP A 961 -16.53 -14.44 -21.88
C ASP A 961 -16.88 -14.91 -20.45
N ASN A 962 -17.22 -13.99 -19.54
CA ASN A 962 -17.67 -14.37 -18.21
C ASN A 962 -19.04 -15.07 -18.26
N ILE A 963 -19.93 -14.66 -19.17
CA ILE A 963 -21.25 -15.28 -19.31
C ILE A 963 -21.14 -16.65 -19.99
N ARG A 964 -20.28 -16.79 -21.01
CA ARG A 964 -20.01 -18.12 -21.60
C ARG A 964 -19.38 -19.08 -20.59
N GLY A 965 -18.42 -18.61 -19.78
CA GLY A 965 -17.87 -19.39 -18.67
C GLY A 965 -18.93 -19.73 -17.61
N MET A 966 -19.84 -18.80 -17.30
CA MET A 966 -20.97 -19.03 -16.41
C MET A 966 -21.95 -20.09 -16.94
N ALA A 967 -22.09 -20.28 -18.26
CA ALA A 967 -22.91 -21.36 -18.82
C ALA A 967 -22.46 -22.75 -18.33
N LEU A 968 -21.15 -22.98 -18.22
CA LEU A 968 -20.59 -24.22 -17.65
C LEU A 968 -20.85 -24.32 -16.14
N ARG A 969 -20.78 -23.21 -15.40
CA ARG A 969 -21.14 -23.18 -13.97
C ARG A 969 -22.61 -23.53 -13.75
N LEU A 970 -23.49 -22.94 -14.54
CA LEU A 970 -24.93 -23.24 -14.54
C LEU A 970 -25.17 -24.73 -14.83
N ALA A 971 -24.57 -25.26 -15.89
CA ALA A 971 -24.70 -26.68 -16.24
C ALA A 971 -24.24 -27.59 -15.10
N ARG A 972 -23.10 -27.30 -14.46
CA ARG A 972 -22.59 -28.07 -13.31
C ARG A 972 -23.51 -27.99 -12.10
N GLN A 973 -23.94 -26.79 -11.70
CA GLN A 973 -24.78 -26.61 -10.52
C GLN A 973 -26.16 -27.29 -10.68
N HIS A 974 -26.68 -27.33 -11.91
CA HIS A 974 -27.94 -28.00 -12.26
C HIS A 974 -27.76 -29.46 -12.71
N LYS A 975 -26.54 -30.01 -12.65
CA LYS A 975 -26.20 -31.39 -13.03
C LYS A 975 -26.62 -31.76 -14.47
N LEU A 976 -26.54 -30.81 -15.40
CA LEU A 976 -26.71 -31.05 -16.83
C LEU A 976 -25.44 -31.68 -17.43
N ASP A 977 -25.58 -32.34 -18.58
CA ASP A 977 -24.43 -32.85 -19.32
C ASP A 977 -23.56 -31.69 -19.82
N VAL A 978 -22.31 -31.66 -19.35
CA VAL A 978 -21.33 -30.61 -19.68
C VAL A 978 -20.51 -30.93 -20.92
N LEU A 979 -20.47 -32.18 -21.39
CA LEU A 979 -19.63 -32.58 -22.52
C LEU A 979 -19.97 -31.87 -23.84
N PRO A 980 -21.24 -31.63 -24.20
CA PRO A 980 -21.58 -30.84 -25.38
C PRO A 980 -21.02 -29.42 -25.32
N LEU A 981 -21.08 -28.78 -24.16
CA LEU A 981 -20.55 -27.42 -23.96
C LEU A 981 -19.02 -27.43 -24.05
N ILE A 982 -18.36 -28.43 -23.45
CA ILE A 982 -16.90 -28.55 -23.50
C ILE A 982 -16.42 -28.79 -24.94
N ARG A 983 -17.14 -29.61 -25.73
CA ARG A 983 -16.84 -29.81 -27.15
C ARG A 983 -16.86 -28.49 -27.92
N GLU A 984 -17.88 -27.67 -27.69
CA GLU A 984 -18.03 -26.35 -28.31
C GLU A 984 -16.93 -25.38 -27.83
N PHE A 985 -16.69 -25.31 -26.52
CA PHE A 985 -15.82 -24.30 -25.91
C PHE A 985 -14.35 -24.68 -25.78
N ALA A 986 -13.95 -25.91 -26.10
CA ALA A 986 -12.54 -26.29 -26.12
C ALA A 986 -11.69 -25.43 -27.08
N ASP A 987 -12.31 -24.87 -28.11
CA ASP A 987 -11.69 -23.95 -29.07
C ASP A 987 -12.07 -22.46 -28.82
N ASP A 988 -12.78 -22.12 -27.74
CA ASP A 988 -13.13 -20.72 -27.46
C ASP A 988 -11.85 -19.89 -27.31
N ASP A 989 -11.79 -18.69 -27.91
CA ASP A 989 -10.60 -17.83 -27.85
C ASP A 989 -10.23 -17.42 -26.40
N SER A 990 -11.20 -17.35 -25.50
CA SER A 990 -10.98 -16.97 -24.10
C SER A 990 -10.43 -18.12 -23.27
N ALA A 991 -9.24 -17.93 -22.73
CA ALA A 991 -8.64 -18.84 -21.76
C ALA A 991 -9.47 -19.01 -20.48
N LEU A 992 -10.33 -18.03 -20.12
CA LEU A 992 -11.27 -18.19 -19.03
C LEU A 992 -12.34 -19.24 -19.35
N VAL A 993 -12.89 -19.22 -20.55
CA VAL A 993 -13.95 -20.17 -20.93
C VAL A 993 -13.37 -21.57 -20.97
N ARG A 994 -12.20 -21.74 -21.59
CA ARG A 994 -11.44 -23.00 -21.59
C ARG A 994 -11.07 -23.47 -20.17
N ARG A 995 -10.74 -22.56 -19.25
CA ARG A 995 -10.55 -22.89 -17.81
C ARG A 995 -11.82 -23.45 -17.18
N GLU A 996 -12.98 -22.84 -17.43
CA GLU A 996 -14.24 -23.38 -16.90
C GLU A 996 -14.56 -24.76 -17.50
N CYS A 997 -14.18 -25.04 -18.75
CA CYS A 997 -14.29 -26.39 -19.32
C CYS A 997 -13.47 -27.40 -18.52
N LEU A 998 -12.24 -27.03 -18.14
CA LEU A 998 -11.36 -27.88 -17.33
C LEU A 998 -11.95 -28.13 -15.94
N ILE A 999 -12.46 -27.09 -15.27
CA ILE A 999 -13.11 -27.27 -13.97
C ILE A 999 -14.35 -28.17 -14.10
N ALA A 1000 -15.10 -28.08 -15.20
CA ALA A 1000 -16.26 -28.93 -15.48
C ALA A 1000 -15.90 -30.40 -15.76
N LEU A 1001 -14.69 -30.69 -16.23
CA LEU A 1001 -14.20 -32.06 -16.42
C LEU A 1001 -13.79 -32.75 -15.12
N ARG A 1002 -13.62 -32.00 -14.02
CA ARG A 1002 -13.19 -32.56 -12.74
C ARG A 1002 -14.12 -33.70 -12.30
N HIS A 1003 -13.52 -34.87 -12.06
CA HIS A 1003 -14.19 -36.12 -11.65
C HIS A 1003 -15.20 -36.67 -12.68
N HIS A 1004 -15.26 -36.13 -13.89
CA HIS A 1004 -16.16 -36.63 -14.94
C HIS A 1004 -15.68 -38.00 -15.44
N GLN A 1005 -16.57 -38.99 -15.52
CA GLN A 1005 -16.20 -40.40 -15.77
C GLN A 1005 -16.29 -40.86 -17.24
N SER A 1006 -16.83 -40.01 -18.14
CA SER A 1006 -16.94 -40.34 -19.57
C SER A 1006 -15.60 -40.72 -20.21
N ASP A 1007 -15.64 -41.65 -21.16
CA ASP A 1007 -14.47 -42.06 -21.96
C ASP A 1007 -14.03 -41.01 -22.98
N GLU A 1008 -14.89 -40.04 -23.29
CA GLU A 1008 -14.53 -38.89 -24.13
C GLU A 1008 -13.72 -37.84 -23.36
N ALA A 1009 -13.89 -37.77 -22.03
CA ALA A 1009 -13.29 -36.72 -21.20
C ALA A 1009 -11.75 -36.58 -21.35
N PRO A 1010 -10.95 -37.66 -21.43
CA PRO A 1010 -9.51 -37.55 -21.67
C PRO A 1010 -9.14 -36.91 -23.01
N ALA A 1011 -9.92 -37.15 -24.07
CA ALA A 1011 -9.66 -36.57 -25.40
C ALA A 1011 -9.96 -35.06 -25.41
N LEU A 1012 -11.06 -34.65 -24.77
CA LEU A 1012 -11.39 -33.23 -24.59
C LEU A 1012 -10.36 -32.51 -23.72
N TRP A 1013 -9.91 -33.15 -22.64
CA TRP A 1013 -8.83 -32.61 -21.82
C TRP A 1013 -7.53 -32.48 -22.60
N ALA A 1014 -7.13 -33.49 -23.39
CA ALA A 1014 -5.93 -33.43 -24.22
C ALA A 1014 -5.98 -32.28 -25.24
N LYS A 1015 -7.15 -32.02 -25.82
CA LYS A 1015 -7.38 -30.85 -26.68
C LYS A 1015 -7.17 -29.54 -25.92
N LEU A 1016 -7.77 -29.40 -24.74
CA LEU A 1016 -7.57 -28.23 -23.87
C LEU A 1016 -6.12 -28.09 -23.39
N ALA A 1017 -5.42 -29.19 -23.11
CA ALA A 1017 -4.02 -29.20 -22.72
C ALA A 1017 -3.10 -28.69 -23.84
N ASN A 1018 -3.41 -29.01 -25.10
CA ASN A 1018 -2.69 -28.48 -26.26
C ASN A 1018 -2.87 -26.96 -26.46
N ALA A 1019 -3.86 -26.34 -25.81
CA ALA A 1019 -4.05 -24.89 -25.80
C ALA A 1019 -3.26 -24.17 -24.68
N HIS A 1020 -2.54 -24.90 -23.81
CA HIS A 1020 -1.63 -24.29 -22.83
C HIS A 1020 -0.45 -23.62 -23.55
N ASP A 1021 -0.15 -22.37 -23.19
CA ASP A 1021 0.85 -21.55 -23.87
C ASP A 1021 2.26 -21.64 -23.25
N GLY A 1022 2.40 -22.39 -22.14
CA GLY A 1022 3.65 -22.50 -21.38
C GLY A 1022 3.97 -21.30 -20.50
N LYS A 1023 2.99 -20.41 -20.24
CA LYS A 1023 3.14 -19.21 -19.41
C LYS A 1023 2.02 -19.08 -18.39
N ASP A 1024 0.80 -19.49 -18.75
CA ASP A 1024 -0.39 -19.31 -17.92
C ASP A 1024 -0.50 -20.36 -16.80
N ARG A 1025 0.02 -19.99 -15.62
CA ARG A 1025 -0.07 -20.86 -14.44
C ARG A 1025 -1.50 -21.11 -13.96
N TRP A 1026 -2.45 -20.20 -14.20
CA TRP A 1026 -3.85 -20.44 -13.83
C TRP A 1026 -4.46 -21.54 -14.69
N TYR A 1027 -4.21 -21.50 -15.99
CA TYR A 1027 -4.67 -22.53 -16.91
C TYR A 1027 -4.04 -23.89 -16.61
N LEU A 1028 -2.73 -23.90 -16.31
CA LEU A 1028 -2.01 -25.11 -15.93
C LEU A 1028 -2.58 -25.76 -14.66
N GLU A 1029 -2.95 -24.96 -13.65
CA GLU A 1029 -3.59 -25.52 -12.46
C GLU A 1029 -5.01 -26.03 -12.72
N ALA A 1030 -5.77 -25.38 -13.59
CA ALA A 1030 -7.08 -25.89 -14.01
C ALA A 1030 -6.97 -27.25 -14.75
N LEU A 1031 -5.93 -27.44 -15.58
CA LEU A 1031 -5.63 -28.74 -16.20
C LEU A 1031 -5.44 -29.82 -15.13
N GLY A 1032 -4.70 -29.48 -14.08
CA GLY A 1032 -4.47 -30.39 -12.95
C GLY A 1032 -5.70 -30.68 -12.12
N LEU A 1033 -6.61 -29.71 -11.93
CA LEU A 1033 -7.91 -29.93 -11.26
C LEU A 1033 -8.83 -30.83 -12.09
N ALA A 1034 -8.83 -30.67 -13.42
CA ALA A 1034 -9.63 -31.49 -14.32
C ALA A 1034 -9.24 -32.97 -14.25
N ALA A 1035 -7.94 -33.25 -14.13
CA ALA A 1035 -7.38 -34.59 -14.11
C ALA A 1035 -7.37 -35.24 -12.71
N ASP A 1036 -7.84 -34.55 -11.66
CA ASP A 1036 -7.87 -35.03 -10.27
C ASP A 1036 -8.51 -36.42 -10.18
N LYS A 1037 -7.79 -37.39 -9.58
CA LYS A 1037 -8.14 -38.82 -9.46
C LYS A 1037 -8.15 -39.63 -10.77
N GLN A 1038 -7.83 -39.02 -11.90
CA GLN A 1038 -7.81 -39.64 -13.23
C GLN A 1038 -6.55 -39.28 -14.03
N GLU A 1039 -5.46 -38.96 -13.33
CA GLU A 1039 -4.27 -38.33 -13.90
C GLU A 1039 -3.63 -39.18 -14.99
N ASN A 1040 -3.46 -40.49 -14.78
CA ASN A 1040 -2.90 -41.40 -15.79
C ASN A 1040 -3.79 -41.44 -17.04
N LYS A 1041 -5.12 -41.60 -16.88
CA LYS A 1041 -6.08 -41.69 -18.01
C LYS A 1041 -5.98 -40.45 -18.90
N PHE A 1042 -5.92 -39.26 -18.29
CA PHE A 1042 -5.90 -37.98 -18.99
C PHE A 1042 -4.52 -37.69 -19.60
N PHE A 1043 -3.45 -37.94 -18.84
CA PHE A 1043 -2.07 -37.75 -19.32
C PHE A 1043 -1.74 -38.68 -20.49
N ASP A 1044 -2.15 -39.96 -20.43
CA ASP A 1044 -1.91 -40.94 -21.50
C ASP A 1044 -2.60 -40.59 -22.81
N ALA A 1045 -3.77 -39.94 -22.75
CA ALA A 1045 -4.48 -39.46 -23.92
C ALA A 1045 -3.71 -38.31 -24.61
N TRP A 1046 -3.12 -37.41 -23.85
CA TRP A 1046 -2.37 -36.26 -24.36
C TRP A 1046 -0.97 -36.62 -24.84
N VAL A 1047 -0.23 -37.42 -24.07
CA VAL A 1047 1.21 -37.62 -24.26
C VAL A 1047 1.56 -38.28 -25.60
N LYS A 1048 0.65 -39.09 -26.16
CA LYS A 1048 0.82 -39.77 -27.46
C LYS A 1048 1.09 -38.84 -28.64
N GLY A 1049 0.58 -37.60 -28.59
CA GLY A 1049 0.76 -36.59 -29.64
C GLY A 1049 1.44 -35.30 -29.16
N ALA A 1050 1.91 -35.28 -27.91
CA ALA A 1050 2.39 -34.08 -27.25
C ALA A 1050 3.76 -33.62 -27.75
N LYS A 1051 3.94 -32.29 -27.86
CA LYS A 1051 5.25 -31.66 -28.10
C LYS A 1051 6.00 -31.49 -26.78
N LEU A 1052 6.59 -32.57 -26.28
CA LEU A 1052 7.18 -32.66 -24.93
C LEU A 1052 8.32 -31.67 -24.65
N ASN A 1053 9.12 -31.31 -25.65
CA ASN A 1053 10.28 -30.41 -25.49
C ASN A 1053 9.95 -28.92 -25.67
N THR A 1054 8.69 -28.54 -25.47
CA THR A 1054 8.25 -27.14 -25.45
C THR A 1054 7.99 -26.67 -24.03
N ALA A 1055 7.98 -25.34 -23.78
CA ALA A 1055 7.64 -24.80 -22.45
C ALA A 1055 6.27 -25.32 -21.96
N ALA A 1056 5.25 -25.32 -22.84
CA ALA A 1056 3.93 -25.85 -22.54
C ALA A 1056 3.94 -27.35 -22.21
N GLY A 1057 4.63 -28.16 -23.01
CA GLY A 1057 4.75 -29.60 -22.78
C GLY A 1057 5.43 -29.92 -21.45
N ARG A 1058 6.54 -29.24 -21.15
CA ARG A 1058 7.27 -29.41 -19.90
C ARG A 1058 6.47 -28.96 -18.68
N ASP A 1059 5.66 -27.90 -18.81
CA ASP A 1059 4.74 -27.43 -17.78
C ASP A 1059 3.68 -28.48 -17.43
N ILE A 1060 3.06 -29.11 -18.44
CA ILE A 1060 2.06 -30.16 -18.23
C ILE A 1060 2.69 -31.40 -17.59
N VAL A 1061 3.88 -31.80 -18.03
CA VAL A 1061 4.64 -32.89 -17.38
C VAL A 1061 4.96 -32.55 -15.92
N TRP A 1062 5.37 -31.31 -15.64
CA TRP A 1062 5.62 -30.83 -14.28
C TRP A 1062 4.36 -30.85 -13.40
N ARG A 1063 3.19 -30.51 -13.97
CA ARG A 1063 1.95 -30.49 -13.22
C ARG A 1063 1.36 -31.89 -12.97
N ASN A 1064 1.72 -32.88 -13.79
CA ASN A 1064 1.18 -34.22 -13.70
C ASN A 1064 1.47 -34.88 -12.33
N ARG A 1065 0.44 -35.48 -11.72
CA ARG A 1065 0.54 -36.22 -10.46
C ARG A 1065 0.34 -37.73 -10.65
N GLY A 1066 0.05 -38.19 -11.86
CA GLY A 1066 -0.08 -39.61 -12.20
C GLY A 1066 1.28 -40.32 -12.29
N THR A 1067 1.29 -41.62 -11.99
CA THR A 1067 2.51 -42.45 -11.99
C THR A 1067 3.21 -42.48 -13.35
N HIS A 1068 2.46 -42.41 -14.46
CA HIS A 1068 3.01 -42.45 -15.81
C HIS A 1068 3.84 -41.20 -16.18
N GLY A 1069 3.68 -40.10 -15.44
CA GLY A 1069 4.48 -38.88 -15.62
C GLY A 1069 5.93 -39.00 -15.15
N ALA A 1070 6.23 -39.93 -14.25
CA ALA A 1070 7.53 -40.03 -13.58
C ALA A 1070 8.69 -40.21 -14.58
N LYS A 1071 8.49 -41.05 -15.59
CA LYS A 1071 9.48 -41.25 -16.67
C LYS A 1071 9.84 -39.94 -17.36
N TYR A 1072 8.84 -39.12 -17.70
CA TYR A 1072 9.05 -37.87 -18.44
C TYR A 1072 9.73 -36.80 -17.58
N LEU A 1073 9.46 -36.77 -16.27
CA LEU A 1073 10.21 -35.93 -15.34
C LEU A 1073 11.69 -36.33 -15.29
N ALA A 1074 12.01 -37.62 -15.21
CA ALA A 1074 13.38 -38.11 -15.28
C ALA A 1074 14.05 -37.76 -16.63
N ASP A 1075 13.33 -37.92 -17.75
CA ASP A 1075 13.84 -37.58 -19.07
C ASP A 1075 14.20 -36.08 -19.16
N ILE A 1076 13.38 -35.18 -18.60
CA ILE A 1076 13.67 -33.73 -18.54
C ILE A 1076 14.88 -33.43 -17.64
N ILE A 1077 14.98 -34.07 -16.47
CA ILE A 1077 16.07 -33.83 -15.50
C ILE A 1077 17.43 -34.28 -16.06
N LEU A 1078 17.44 -35.40 -16.79
CA LEU A 1078 18.65 -35.99 -17.37
C LEU A 1078 19.06 -35.37 -18.72
N ASP A 1079 18.17 -34.61 -19.36
CA ASP A 1079 18.49 -33.88 -20.59
C ASP A 1079 19.59 -32.83 -20.32
N ARG A 1080 20.67 -32.91 -21.10
CA ARG A 1080 21.82 -32.00 -21.01
C ARG A 1080 21.46 -30.55 -21.33
N ASN A 1081 20.35 -30.32 -22.02
CA ASN A 1081 19.87 -28.99 -22.36
C ASN A 1081 18.96 -28.38 -21.28
N THR A 1082 18.53 -29.15 -20.27
CA THR A 1082 17.77 -28.61 -19.15
C THR A 1082 18.70 -27.83 -18.22
N LEU A 1083 18.38 -26.57 -17.99
CA LEU A 1083 19.20 -25.69 -17.16
C LEU A 1083 19.24 -26.20 -15.72
N GLU A 1084 20.42 -26.15 -15.08
CA GLU A 1084 20.58 -26.58 -13.67
C GLU A 1084 19.60 -25.88 -12.72
N ALA A 1085 19.29 -24.61 -12.99
CA ALA A 1085 18.33 -23.84 -12.19
C ALA A 1085 16.87 -24.36 -12.30
N GLU A 1086 16.54 -25.13 -13.34
CA GLU A 1086 15.19 -25.68 -13.56
C GLU A 1086 15.03 -27.10 -13.00
N LYS A 1087 16.11 -27.87 -12.88
CA LYS A 1087 16.07 -29.26 -12.40
C LYS A 1087 15.37 -29.44 -11.04
N PRO A 1088 15.56 -28.56 -10.03
CA PRO A 1088 14.84 -28.67 -8.76
C PRO A 1088 13.32 -28.68 -8.92
N ARG A 1089 12.77 -27.92 -9.87
CA ARG A 1089 11.33 -27.86 -10.14
C ARG A 1089 10.76 -29.21 -10.54
N TYR A 1090 11.43 -29.92 -11.45
CA TYR A 1090 11.01 -31.25 -11.90
C TYR A 1090 11.27 -32.32 -10.84
N LEU A 1091 12.38 -32.22 -10.09
CA LEU A 1091 12.64 -33.12 -8.98
C LEU A 1091 11.56 -32.99 -7.89
N ARG A 1092 11.13 -31.76 -7.58
CA ARG A 1092 10.03 -31.50 -6.64
C ARG A 1092 8.70 -32.10 -7.12
N ALA A 1093 8.43 -32.11 -8.43
CA ALA A 1093 7.19 -32.68 -8.95
C ALA A 1093 7.06 -34.19 -8.68
N LEU A 1094 8.18 -34.93 -8.60
CA LEU A 1094 8.16 -36.35 -8.23
C LEU A 1094 7.60 -36.59 -6.82
N ASP A 1095 7.69 -35.63 -5.89
CA ASP A 1095 7.11 -35.74 -4.55
C ASP A 1095 5.57 -35.84 -4.58
N PHE A 1096 4.94 -35.29 -5.63
CA PHE A 1096 3.49 -35.27 -5.81
C PHE A 1096 2.98 -36.47 -6.61
N ILE A 1097 3.87 -37.33 -7.11
CA ILE A 1097 3.50 -38.61 -7.71
C ILE A 1097 3.43 -39.68 -6.61
N PRO A 1098 2.33 -40.45 -6.50
CA PRO A 1098 2.20 -41.55 -5.55
C PRO A 1098 3.34 -42.57 -5.67
N LYS A 1099 3.63 -43.26 -4.56
CA LYS A 1099 4.61 -44.36 -4.55
C LYS A 1099 4.18 -45.44 -5.54
N SER A 1100 5.07 -45.79 -6.46
CA SER A 1100 4.82 -46.69 -7.59
C SER A 1100 6.13 -47.18 -8.19
N LYS A 1101 6.09 -48.27 -8.96
CA LYS A 1101 7.27 -48.78 -9.66
C LYS A 1101 7.83 -47.75 -10.65
N GLU A 1102 6.96 -47.05 -11.37
CA GLU A 1102 7.34 -46.04 -12.36
C GLU A 1102 8.11 -44.88 -11.72
N LYS A 1103 7.70 -44.46 -10.52
CA LYS A 1103 8.41 -43.45 -9.74
C LYS A 1103 9.76 -43.95 -9.23
N ASP A 1104 9.81 -45.18 -8.69
CA ASP A 1104 11.05 -45.78 -8.18
C ASP A 1104 12.07 -45.97 -9.31
N ASP A 1105 11.63 -46.43 -10.48
CA ASP A 1105 12.47 -46.54 -11.69
C ASP A 1105 12.99 -45.17 -12.16
N ALA A 1106 12.13 -44.14 -12.16
CA ALA A 1106 12.52 -42.78 -12.52
C ALA A 1106 13.59 -42.21 -11.56
N LEU A 1107 13.42 -42.41 -10.25
CA LEU A 1107 14.39 -42.00 -9.23
C LEU A 1107 15.71 -42.76 -9.37
N ALA A 1108 15.66 -44.08 -9.61
CA ALA A 1108 16.84 -44.90 -9.84
C ALA A 1108 17.63 -44.41 -11.06
N ARG A 1109 16.95 -44.11 -12.19
CA ARG A 1109 17.57 -43.52 -13.39
C ARG A 1109 18.25 -42.18 -13.10
N ILE A 1110 17.61 -41.31 -12.32
CA ILE A 1110 18.18 -40.00 -11.94
C ILE A 1110 19.43 -40.18 -11.07
N ALA A 1111 19.38 -41.10 -10.10
CA ALA A 1111 20.46 -41.29 -9.13
C ALA A 1111 21.68 -42.04 -9.69
N LEU A 1112 21.45 -43.04 -10.55
CA LEU A 1112 22.49 -43.96 -11.04
C LEU A 1112 23.01 -43.61 -12.45
N GLY A 1113 22.35 -42.69 -13.16
CA GLY A 1113 22.61 -42.45 -14.58
C GLY A 1113 21.88 -43.45 -15.48
N ALA A 1114 21.89 -43.20 -16.80
CA ALA A 1114 21.29 -44.14 -17.75
C ALA A 1114 22.08 -45.45 -17.77
N PHE A 1115 21.39 -46.58 -17.53
CA PHE A 1115 21.89 -47.92 -17.89
C PHE A 1115 21.91 -48.09 -19.41
#